data_AF-A0A6P2AWE9-F1
#
_entry.id   AF-A0A6P2AWE9-F1
#
_cell.length_a   1.000
_cell.length_b   1.000
_cell.length_c   1.000
_cell.angle_alpha   90.00
_cell.angle_beta   90.00
_cell.angle_gamma   90.00
#
_symmetry.space_group_name_H-M   'P 1'
#
loop_
_entity.id
_entity.type
_entity.pdbx_description
1 polymer ?
#
loop_
_entity_poly.entity_id
_entity_poly.type
_entity_poly.pdbx_seq_one_letter_code
_entity_poly.pdbx_strand_id
1 'polypeptide(L)'
;MDPPTLPNNHIFVQIAAYRDLELVPTVRDAIAQAAQPERIQFGICWQYADTELHLIDLLQNIPNCRIAAIPAKQAQGLGWARNKAQALWDGEAYTLQIDSHMRFAPRWDEMLINMLAQCPSEKPILSSFPPGYIPPRELVSHTPTQIRVTHFVNQWDLRPQAYGDLSDCDAPQRGSFIAGGFSFSSAQVIAEVPQDPNIYFTDEIPYAVRLWTHGWDVYHPHQVVCWHFYNEGDSRVFNWDDNRSWVQRQNRTATYTKELLGMEPSSRDFGRYGLGSERPLAEFEARTNIDFAKRTINGVVADSPNGKKESSPLEGDRTCENELLILCSQPNHSDAQIQRIIELAEKSLDWNYVLRVAIKQGIIPLLFENLIQDNKINFDWQAKRDLNREYHGNVLNNLKCQKELIRILNLFAANNIRALPYKGVTLAIAAYGNAFQRQFCDLDILVDPDQFMAAQAILIDHDYQALASHSDHAWDFISSHNKVKVDLHRYPVPKFYAFDLTFETLWEQAQSLNIQGQRVMIPSPETMLLMLSIHGLKDRWWRLIWLRDLAEIVRANPDLDWDYILTTAQKLGIYRTLCLGFKLAHRILGVEMPQVLKESIADDSNLDWCCHYLSNQLLVPIDKLSKNLTAVLDSCRLELGIREGWQARRSYILLRILAPTRLDRNFLALPNALFFLYFLIRPFRLLYQLVLKGQ
;
A
#
# COMPACT_ATOMS: atom_id res chain seq x y z
N MET A 1 -31.03 -51.44 15.14
CA MET A 1 -29.63 -51.00 15.05
C MET A 1 -29.65 -49.85 14.08
N ASP A 2 -29.55 -48.62 14.60
CA ASP A 2 -29.37 -47.45 13.75
C ASP A 2 -28.10 -47.63 12.92
N PRO A 3 -28.08 -47.18 11.66
CA PRO A 3 -26.88 -47.24 10.84
C PRO A 3 -25.74 -46.54 11.59
N PRO A 4 -24.50 -47.05 11.50
CA PRO A 4 -23.35 -46.39 12.13
C PRO A 4 -23.33 -44.94 11.64
N THR A 5 -23.46 -43.99 12.58
CA THR A 5 -23.30 -42.57 12.32
C THR A 5 -21.99 -42.39 11.56
N LEU A 6 -22.07 -41.84 10.34
CA LEU A 6 -20.89 -41.42 9.59
C LEU A 6 -19.99 -40.64 10.55
N PRO A 7 -18.65 -40.89 10.56
CA PRO A 7 -17.75 -40.09 11.37
C PRO A 7 -18.00 -38.60 11.05
N ASN A 8 -18.16 -37.79 12.10
CA ASN A 8 -18.45 -36.36 11.98
C ASN A 8 -17.30 -35.71 11.19
N ASN A 9 -17.47 -35.51 9.88
CA ASN A 9 -16.43 -34.95 8.99
C ASN A 9 -16.65 -33.45 8.76
N HIS A 10 -17.37 -32.77 9.66
CA HIS A 10 -17.60 -31.33 9.53
C HIS A 10 -16.32 -30.53 9.78
N ILE A 11 -16.20 -29.40 9.08
CA ILE A 11 -15.10 -28.45 9.18
C ILE A 11 -15.62 -27.17 9.82
N PHE A 12 -15.09 -26.84 10.99
CA PHE A 12 -15.30 -25.56 11.64
C PHE A 12 -14.37 -24.49 11.07
N VAL A 13 -14.90 -23.59 10.25
CA VAL A 13 -14.18 -22.47 9.67
C VAL A 13 -14.27 -21.27 10.61
N GLN A 14 -13.18 -20.98 11.32
CA GLN A 14 -13.11 -19.88 12.28
C GLN A 14 -12.52 -18.62 11.63
N ILE A 15 -13.22 -17.49 11.78
CA ILE A 15 -12.85 -16.22 11.14
C ILE A 15 -12.87 -15.08 12.17
N ALA A 16 -11.75 -14.38 12.32
CA ALA A 16 -11.68 -13.10 13.01
C ALA A 16 -11.75 -11.96 11.97
N ALA A 17 -12.87 -11.23 11.95
CA ALA A 17 -13.11 -10.19 10.95
C ALA A 17 -13.20 -8.83 11.62
N TYR A 18 -12.30 -7.91 11.29
CA TYR A 18 -12.31 -6.54 11.81
C TYR A 18 -12.64 -5.57 10.69
N ARG A 19 -13.89 -5.07 10.69
CA ARG A 19 -14.39 -4.07 9.72
C ARG A 19 -14.06 -4.39 8.27
N ASP A 20 -14.09 -5.68 7.94
CA ASP A 20 -13.62 -6.18 6.64
C ASP A 20 -14.79 -6.44 5.69
N LEU A 21 -14.81 -5.74 4.57
CA LEU A 21 -15.86 -5.86 3.56
C LEU A 21 -15.73 -7.15 2.74
N GLU A 22 -14.56 -7.80 2.75
CA GLU A 22 -14.33 -9.07 2.07
C GLU A 22 -14.83 -10.29 2.86
N LEU A 23 -15.36 -10.10 4.07
CA LEU A 23 -15.88 -11.18 4.92
C LEU A 23 -16.98 -11.98 4.21
N VAL A 24 -18.02 -11.30 3.72
CA VAL A 24 -19.15 -11.98 3.06
C VAL A 24 -18.71 -12.66 1.75
N PRO A 25 -17.94 -12.01 0.85
CA PRO A 25 -17.33 -12.68 -0.30
C PRO A 25 -16.54 -13.93 0.07
N THR A 26 -15.73 -13.88 1.12
CA THR A 26 -14.92 -15.02 1.59
C THR A 26 -15.77 -16.21 2.00
N VAL A 27 -16.81 -15.98 2.81
CA VAL A 27 -17.70 -17.05 3.28
C VAL A 27 -18.48 -17.67 2.13
N ARG A 28 -19.02 -16.83 1.23
CA ARG A 28 -19.74 -17.30 0.03
C ARG A 28 -18.85 -18.12 -0.89
N ASP A 29 -17.61 -17.68 -1.07
CA ASP A 29 -16.64 -18.37 -1.91
C ASP A 29 -16.22 -19.72 -1.32
N ALA A 30 -15.97 -19.78 -0.01
CA ALA A 30 -15.69 -21.03 0.69
C ALA A 30 -16.81 -22.07 0.49
N ILE A 31 -18.08 -21.65 0.58
CA ILE A 31 -19.24 -22.52 0.34
C ILE A 31 -19.30 -22.92 -1.14
N ALA A 32 -19.20 -21.96 -2.06
CA ALA A 32 -19.34 -22.21 -3.49
C ALA A 32 -18.27 -23.14 -4.06
N GLN A 33 -17.07 -23.12 -3.48
CA GLN A 33 -15.94 -23.94 -3.92
C GLN A 33 -15.81 -25.26 -3.15
N ALA A 34 -16.59 -25.50 -2.10
CA ALA A 34 -16.56 -26.76 -1.36
C ALA A 34 -17.17 -27.90 -2.19
N ALA A 35 -16.58 -29.09 -2.10
CA ALA A 35 -17.16 -30.30 -2.66
C ALA A 35 -18.43 -30.73 -1.92
N GLN A 36 -18.47 -30.49 -0.60
CA GLN A 36 -19.60 -30.80 0.28
C GLN A 36 -19.95 -29.57 1.13
N PRO A 37 -20.69 -28.58 0.59
CA PRO A 37 -21.02 -27.35 1.32
C PRO A 37 -21.69 -27.58 2.69
N GLU A 38 -22.46 -28.65 2.83
CA GLU A 38 -23.18 -29.03 4.05
C GLU A 38 -22.28 -29.35 5.24
N ARG A 39 -21.03 -29.74 5.00
CA ARG A 39 -20.07 -30.05 6.08
C ARG A 39 -19.35 -28.82 6.62
N ILE A 40 -19.54 -27.65 6.00
CA ILE A 40 -18.87 -26.42 6.38
C ILE A 40 -19.70 -25.69 7.43
N GLN A 41 -19.08 -25.39 8.57
CA GLN A 41 -19.70 -24.70 9.70
C GLN A 41 -18.86 -23.47 10.03
N PHE A 42 -19.43 -22.27 10.00
CA PHE A 42 -18.69 -21.04 10.27
C PHE A 42 -18.80 -20.60 11.73
N GLY A 43 -17.68 -20.12 12.29
CA GLY A 43 -17.61 -19.40 13.55
C GLY A 43 -16.94 -18.05 13.34
N ILE A 44 -17.73 -16.98 13.33
CA ILE A 44 -17.26 -15.64 12.94
C ILE A 44 -17.27 -14.71 14.14
N CYS A 45 -16.09 -14.22 14.54
CA CYS A 45 -15.96 -13.05 15.40
C CYS A 45 -16.00 -11.79 14.52
N TRP A 46 -17.18 -11.21 14.37
CA TRP A 46 -17.42 -10.07 13.49
C TRP A 46 -17.35 -8.77 14.30
N GLN A 47 -16.29 -8.00 14.08
CA GLN A 47 -16.01 -6.73 14.76
C GLN A 47 -16.37 -5.57 13.84
N TYR A 48 -17.45 -4.84 14.12
CA TYR A 48 -18.11 -3.93 13.16
C TYR A 48 -18.22 -2.48 13.64
N ALA A 49 -18.28 -1.53 12.70
CA ALA A 49 -18.81 -0.18 12.95
C ALA A 49 -20.17 0.01 12.26
N ASP A 50 -20.81 1.16 12.50
CA ASP A 50 -22.15 1.46 11.97
C ASP A 50 -22.24 1.34 10.44
N THR A 51 -21.14 1.61 9.73
CA THR A 51 -21.02 1.50 8.27
C THR A 51 -21.11 0.06 7.76
N GLU A 52 -20.77 -0.94 8.58
CA GLU A 52 -20.80 -2.35 8.21
C GLU A 52 -22.07 -3.08 8.67
N LEU A 53 -22.99 -2.42 9.39
CA LEU A 53 -24.19 -3.06 9.94
C LEU A 53 -25.03 -3.81 8.89
N HIS A 54 -25.03 -3.33 7.64
CA HIS A 54 -25.71 -3.98 6.52
C HIS A 54 -25.21 -5.40 6.19
N LEU A 55 -24.03 -5.81 6.69
CA LEU A 55 -23.51 -7.15 6.51
C LEU A 55 -24.19 -8.19 7.42
N ILE A 56 -24.86 -7.77 8.50
CA ILE A 56 -25.44 -8.72 9.47
C ILE A 56 -26.49 -9.61 8.80
N ASP A 57 -27.37 -9.03 8.00
CA ASP A 57 -28.42 -9.76 7.29
C ASP A 57 -27.79 -10.72 6.28
N LEU A 58 -26.70 -10.32 5.62
CA LEU A 58 -25.99 -11.17 4.67
C LEU A 58 -25.34 -12.38 5.37
N LEU A 59 -24.78 -12.19 6.56
CA LEU A 59 -24.13 -13.24 7.34
C LEU A 59 -25.14 -14.17 8.01
N GLN A 60 -26.26 -13.66 8.52
CA GLN A 60 -27.33 -14.46 9.13
C GLN A 60 -28.04 -15.36 8.12
N ASN A 61 -28.06 -14.96 6.84
CA ASN A 61 -28.61 -15.78 5.75
C ASN A 61 -27.67 -16.91 5.29
N ILE A 62 -26.46 -16.99 5.83
CA ILE A 62 -25.52 -18.07 5.51
C ILE A 62 -25.89 -19.29 6.35
N PRO A 63 -26.15 -20.46 5.72
CA PRO A 63 -26.44 -21.67 6.49
C PRO A 63 -25.25 -22.00 7.39
N ASN A 64 -25.52 -22.60 8.55
CA ASN A 64 -24.46 -23.15 9.41
C ASN A 64 -23.44 -22.10 9.91
N CYS A 65 -23.87 -20.84 10.07
CA CYS A 65 -23.02 -19.72 10.48
C CYS A 65 -23.33 -19.23 11.90
N ARG A 66 -22.39 -19.40 12.83
CA ARG A 66 -22.44 -18.84 14.19
C ARG A 66 -21.63 -17.56 14.24
N ILE A 67 -22.20 -16.49 14.82
CA ILE A 67 -21.60 -15.16 14.79
C ILE A 67 -21.53 -14.57 16.20
N ALA A 68 -20.34 -14.18 16.63
CA ALA A 68 -20.10 -13.28 17.74
C ALA A 68 -19.96 -11.85 17.19
N ALA A 69 -21.07 -11.10 17.16
CA ALA A 69 -21.09 -9.72 16.68
C ALA A 69 -20.65 -8.75 17.79
N ILE A 70 -19.56 -8.02 17.56
CA ILE A 70 -18.91 -7.17 18.56
C ILE A 70 -18.70 -5.77 17.95
N PRO A 71 -19.09 -4.67 18.61
CA PRO A 71 -18.72 -3.34 18.14
C PRO A 71 -17.19 -3.17 18.09
N ALA A 72 -16.64 -2.65 17.00
CA ALA A 72 -15.21 -2.50 16.76
C ALA A 72 -14.49 -1.73 17.89
N LYS A 73 -15.17 -0.77 18.52
CA LYS A 73 -14.67 -0.03 19.70
C LYS A 73 -14.38 -0.91 20.92
N GLN A 74 -14.97 -2.11 21.00
CA GLN A 74 -14.79 -3.09 22.06
C GLN A 74 -13.74 -4.17 21.71
N ALA A 75 -13.21 -4.14 20.47
CA ALA A 75 -12.18 -5.07 20.03
C ALA A 75 -10.91 -4.95 20.87
N GLN A 76 -10.31 -6.11 21.20
CA GLN A 76 -9.14 -6.16 22.07
C GLN A 76 -7.86 -6.63 21.39
N GLY A 77 -7.91 -6.99 20.10
CA GLY A 77 -6.79 -7.53 19.34
C GLY A 77 -7.15 -8.81 18.57
N LEU A 78 -6.21 -9.29 17.78
CA LEU A 78 -6.32 -10.50 16.96
C LEU A 78 -6.45 -11.77 17.81
N GLY A 79 -5.58 -11.96 18.82
CA GLY A 79 -5.61 -13.15 19.67
C GLY A 79 -6.95 -13.29 20.41
N TRP A 80 -7.45 -12.17 20.94
CA TRP A 80 -8.79 -12.10 21.55
C TRP A 80 -9.91 -12.42 20.55
N ALA A 81 -9.86 -11.87 19.33
CA ALA A 81 -10.88 -12.12 18.32
C ALA A 81 -10.88 -13.57 17.85
N ARG A 82 -9.71 -14.19 17.66
CA ARG A 82 -9.57 -15.61 17.34
C ARG A 82 -10.10 -16.49 18.47
N ASN A 83 -9.79 -16.18 19.72
CA ASN A 83 -10.34 -16.88 20.88
C ASN A 83 -11.89 -16.79 20.93
N LYS A 84 -12.47 -15.62 20.60
CA LYS A 84 -13.92 -15.45 20.48
C LYS A 84 -14.53 -16.27 19.35
N ALA A 85 -13.84 -16.40 18.22
CA ALA A 85 -14.28 -17.28 17.13
C ALA A 85 -14.22 -18.76 17.56
N GLN A 86 -13.14 -19.19 18.22
CA GLN A 86 -12.99 -20.56 18.74
C GLN A 86 -14.08 -20.95 19.75
N ALA A 87 -14.56 -20.01 20.55
CA ALA A 87 -15.66 -20.26 21.50
C ALA A 87 -16.99 -20.62 20.84
N LEU A 88 -17.10 -20.48 19.51
CA LEU A 88 -18.28 -20.87 18.72
C LEU A 88 -18.21 -22.32 18.21
N TRP A 89 -17.10 -23.03 18.38
CA TRP A 89 -16.95 -24.44 18.00
C TRP A 89 -17.96 -25.32 18.77
N ASP A 90 -18.60 -26.27 18.08
CA ASP A 90 -19.68 -27.12 18.63
C ASP A 90 -19.48 -28.59 18.23
N GLY A 91 -18.23 -29.06 18.30
CA GLY A 91 -17.90 -30.47 18.16
C GLY A 91 -17.63 -30.93 16.71
N GLU A 92 -17.47 -30.02 15.75
CA GLU A 92 -16.92 -30.37 14.42
C GLU A 92 -15.56 -31.05 14.56
N ALA A 93 -15.25 -32.05 13.73
CA ALA A 93 -14.00 -32.81 13.88
C ALA A 93 -12.76 -32.09 13.34
N TYR A 94 -12.91 -31.23 12.34
CA TYR A 94 -11.82 -30.45 11.79
C TYR A 94 -12.02 -28.97 12.06
N THR A 95 -10.92 -28.22 12.13
CA THR A 95 -10.95 -26.76 12.18
C THR A 95 -10.08 -26.17 11.07
N LEU A 96 -10.57 -25.08 10.48
CA LEU A 96 -9.85 -24.23 9.55
C LEU A 96 -9.84 -22.79 10.08
N GLN A 97 -8.68 -22.29 10.48
CA GLN A 97 -8.49 -20.87 10.80
C GLN A 97 -8.10 -20.10 9.55
N ILE A 98 -8.84 -19.04 9.25
CA ILE A 98 -8.57 -18.16 8.11
C ILE A 98 -8.75 -16.68 8.45
N ASP A 99 -8.14 -15.84 7.64
CA ASP A 99 -8.49 -14.42 7.61
C ASP A 99 -9.83 -14.19 6.87
N SER A 100 -10.38 -12.98 6.99
CA SER A 100 -11.71 -12.62 6.48
C SER A 100 -11.73 -12.21 5.00
N HIS A 101 -10.63 -12.39 4.29
CA HIS A 101 -10.44 -11.93 2.91
C HIS A 101 -9.68 -13.00 2.15
N MET A 102 -10.34 -14.13 1.90
CA MET A 102 -9.79 -15.33 1.26
C MET A 102 -10.58 -15.74 0.03
N ARG A 103 -9.94 -16.50 -0.86
CA ARG A 103 -10.59 -17.23 -1.96
C ARG A 103 -10.15 -18.68 -1.97
N PHE A 104 -11.03 -19.60 -2.31
CA PHE A 104 -10.80 -21.04 -2.18
C PHE A 104 -10.64 -21.74 -3.53
N ALA A 105 -9.84 -22.80 -3.54
CA ALA A 105 -9.71 -23.70 -4.68
C ALA A 105 -10.98 -24.56 -4.81
N PRO A 106 -11.35 -25.00 -6.03
CA PRO A 106 -12.40 -25.99 -6.18
C PRO A 106 -12.10 -27.25 -5.35
N ARG A 107 -13.09 -27.73 -4.60
CA ARG A 107 -13.00 -28.90 -3.69
C ARG A 107 -11.95 -28.75 -2.57
N TRP A 108 -11.67 -27.52 -2.15
CA TRP A 108 -10.66 -27.21 -1.13
C TRP A 108 -10.79 -28.06 0.15
N ASP A 109 -12.01 -28.35 0.54
CA ASP A 109 -12.41 -29.09 1.73
C ASP A 109 -11.94 -30.55 1.68
N GLU A 110 -12.07 -31.22 0.52
CA GLU A 110 -11.52 -32.57 0.33
C GLU A 110 -10.01 -32.54 0.22
N MET A 111 -9.46 -31.53 -0.46
CA MET A 111 -8.01 -31.35 -0.59
C MET A 111 -7.34 -31.24 0.78
N LEU A 112 -7.90 -30.45 1.70
CA LEU A 112 -7.37 -30.31 3.06
C LEU A 112 -7.42 -31.62 3.85
N ILE A 113 -8.57 -32.33 3.85
CA ILE A 113 -8.70 -33.60 4.57
C ILE A 113 -7.73 -34.64 4.01
N ASN A 114 -7.61 -34.74 2.69
CA ASN A 114 -6.71 -35.69 2.03
C ASN A 114 -5.25 -35.36 2.32
N MET A 115 -4.84 -34.09 2.22
CA MET A 115 -3.47 -33.70 2.56
C MET A 115 -3.17 -33.92 4.04
N LEU A 116 -4.11 -33.64 4.94
CA LEU A 116 -3.91 -33.86 6.37
C LEU A 116 -3.68 -35.35 6.68
N ALA A 117 -4.41 -36.25 6.00
CA ALA A 117 -4.26 -37.69 6.13
C ALA A 117 -2.94 -38.25 5.56
N GLN A 118 -2.26 -37.52 4.68
CA GLN A 118 -0.93 -37.89 4.17
C GLN A 118 0.19 -37.57 5.17
N CYS A 119 -0.07 -36.71 6.16
CA CYS A 119 0.91 -36.38 7.18
C CYS A 119 1.14 -37.58 8.12
N PRO A 120 2.38 -38.02 8.36
CA PRO A 120 2.67 -39.21 9.17
C PRO A 120 2.49 -39.00 10.69
N SER A 121 2.10 -37.81 11.13
CA SER A 121 1.90 -37.48 12.56
C SER A 121 0.48 -37.81 13.01
N GLU A 122 0.29 -38.16 14.27
CA GLU A 122 -1.03 -38.33 14.89
C GLU A 122 -1.74 -36.99 15.14
N LYS A 123 -0.98 -35.90 15.29
CA LYS A 123 -1.49 -34.54 15.51
C LYS A 123 -0.97 -33.57 14.43
N PRO A 124 -1.29 -33.78 13.14
CA PRO A 124 -0.80 -32.92 12.08
C PRO A 124 -1.59 -31.61 12.02
N ILE A 125 -0.91 -30.54 11.62
CA ILE A 125 -1.54 -29.27 11.23
C ILE A 125 -0.94 -28.77 9.92
N LEU A 126 -1.80 -28.46 8.96
CA LEU A 126 -1.41 -27.84 7.70
C LEU A 126 -1.40 -26.32 7.86
N SER A 127 -0.31 -25.66 7.49
CA SER A 127 -0.24 -24.20 7.45
C SER A 127 0.83 -23.73 6.48
N SER A 128 0.55 -22.66 5.75
CA SER A 128 1.46 -21.94 4.87
C SER A 128 0.90 -20.53 4.66
N PHE A 129 1.69 -19.61 4.13
CA PHE A 129 1.13 -18.38 3.59
C PHE A 129 0.41 -18.69 2.28
N PRO A 130 -0.90 -18.45 2.17
CA PRO A 130 -1.61 -18.62 0.91
C PRO A 130 -1.07 -17.64 -0.15
N PRO A 131 -1.02 -17.99 -1.44
CA PRO A 131 -0.69 -17.02 -2.49
C PRO A 131 -1.70 -15.87 -2.58
N GLY A 132 -1.32 -14.78 -3.25
CA GLY A 132 -2.15 -13.58 -3.36
C GLY A 132 -3.37 -13.75 -4.27
N TYR A 133 -4.50 -13.10 -3.95
CA TYR A 133 -5.52 -12.74 -4.94
C TYR A 133 -5.86 -11.24 -4.84
N ILE A 134 -6.44 -10.71 -5.91
CA ILE A 134 -6.99 -9.36 -6.01
C ILE A 134 -8.53 -9.47 -6.07
N PRO A 135 -9.28 -8.76 -5.19
CA PRO A 135 -10.74 -8.76 -5.25
C PRO A 135 -11.27 -8.35 -6.65
N PRO A 136 -12.35 -8.99 -7.15
CA PRO A 136 -13.20 -9.89 -6.40
C PRO A 136 -12.74 -11.37 -6.39
N ARG A 137 -11.84 -11.84 -7.28
CA ARG A 137 -11.31 -13.23 -7.28
C ARG A 137 -10.07 -13.44 -8.19
N GLU A 138 -9.37 -12.40 -8.65
CA GLU A 138 -8.20 -12.60 -9.54
C GLU A 138 -7.04 -13.26 -8.77
N LEU A 139 -6.77 -14.54 -9.05
CA LEU A 139 -5.74 -15.32 -8.36
C LEU A 139 -4.36 -14.98 -8.96
N VAL A 140 -3.43 -14.46 -8.15
CA VAL A 140 -2.16 -13.87 -8.61
C VAL A 140 -1.05 -14.91 -8.78
N SER A 141 -0.99 -15.90 -7.89
CA SER A 141 0.02 -16.97 -7.90
C SER A 141 -0.62 -18.31 -7.56
N HIS A 142 -0.02 -19.40 -8.03
CA HIS A 142 -0.47 -20.77 -7.78
C HIS A 142 0.61 -21.62 -7.12
N THR A 143 1.61 -20.98 -6.50
CA THR A 143 2.73 -21.65 -5.88
C THR A 143 2.45 -21.92 -4.39
N PRO A 144 2.47 -23.20 -3.93
CA PRO A 144 2.48 -23.53 -2.52
C PRO A 144 3.89 -23.34 -1.93
N THR A 145 3.98 -22.73 -0.75
CA THR A 145 5.25 -22.31 -0.15
C THR A 145 5.47 -22.90 1.25
N GLN A 146 6.73 -23.03 1.64
CA GLN A 146 7.15 -23.30 3.02
C GLN A 146 7.21 -22.00 3.84
N ILE A 147 7.38 -22.12 5.16
CA ILE A 147 7.57 -20.97 6.06
C ILE A 147 8.94 -21.05 6.72
N ARG A 148 9.69 -19.95 6.66
CA ARG A 148 10.95 -19.76 7.40
C ARG A 148 10.91 -18.49 8.23
N VAL A 149 11.84 -18.38 9.17
CA VAL A 149 12.20 -17.13 9.86
C VAL A 149 13.65 -16.80 9.56
N THR A 150 13.99 -15.51 9.51
CA THR A 150 15.38 -15.08 9.23
C THR A 150 15.94 -14.08 10.20
N HIS A 151 15.09 -13.40 10.99
CA HIS A 151 15.54 -12.40 11.95
C HIS A 151 14.47 -12.11 13.01
N PHE A 152 14.92 -11.60 14.16
CA PHE A 152 14.09 -11.00 15.20
C PHE A 152 13.87 -9.51 14.89
N VAL A 153 12.62 -9.06 14.98
CA VAL A 153 12.24 -7.65 14.96
C VAL A 153 12.12 -7.17 16.41
N ASN A 154 12.65 -5.97 16.70
CA ASN A 154 12.62 -5.41 18.05
C ASN A 154 13.25 -6.31 19.14
N GLN A 155 14.16 -7.21 18.76
CA GLN A 155 14.83 -8.17 19.64
C GLN A 155 13.89 -9.16 20.35
N TRP A 156 12.69 -9.43 19.81
CA TRP A 156 11.76 -10.41 20.40
C TRP A 156 10.81 -11.07 19.40
N ASP A 157 10.44 -10.37 18.33
CA ASP A 157 9.39 -10.80 17.39
C ASP A 157 10.01 -11.49 16.17
N LEU A 158 9.91 -12.81 16.08
CA LEU A 158 10.31 -13.56 14.89
C LEU A 158 9.22 -13.48 13.82
N ARG A 159 9.53 -12.91 12.65
CA ARG A 159 8.56 -12.79 11.57
C ARG A 159 8.66 -13.96 10.60
N PRO A 160 7.62 -14.83 10.52
CA PRO A 160 7.58 -15.87 9.51
C PRO A 160 7.40 -15.26 8.11
N GLN A 161 8.01 -15.90 7.12
CA GLN A 161 7.90 -15.51 5.72
C GLN A 161 7.78 -16.76 4.82
N ALA A 162 7.03 -16.61 3.74
CA ALA A 162 6.93 -17.60 2.69
C ALA A 162 8.28 -17.79 1.98
N TYR A 163 8.64 -19.04 1.65
CA TYR A 163 9.80 -19.34 0.80
C TYR A 163 9.65 -20.71 0.12
N GLY A 164 10.44 -20.93 -0.92
CA GLY A 164 10.47 -22.19 -1.65
C GLY A 164 9.21 -22.44 -2.48
N ASP A 165 9.26 -23.47 -3.29
CA ASP A 165 8.16 -23.96 -4.12
C ASP A 165 7.94 -25.43 -3.78
N LEU A 166 6.70 -25.80 -3.45
CA LEU A 166 6.30 -27.16 -3.11
C LEU A 166 5.47 -27.84 -4.20
N SER A 167 5.33 -27.21 -5.38
CA SER A 167 4.47 -27.71 -6.47
C SER A 167 4.86 -29.10 -6.97
N ASP A 168 6.15 -29.44 -6.88
CA ASP A 168 6.71 -30.73 -7.33
C ASP A 168 6.70 -31.80 -6.21
N CYS A 169 6.17 -31.49 -5.03
CA CYS A 169 6.09 -32.44 -3.91
C CYS A 169 4.79 -33.25 -4.00
N ASP A 170 4.86 -34.56 -3.77
CA ASP A 170 3.69 -35.45 -3.81
C ASP A 170 2.89 -35.50 -2.49
N ALA A 171 3.41 -34.88 -1.42
CA ALA A 171 2.82 -34.87 -0.09
C ALA A 171 3.20 -33.60 0.70
N PRO A 172 2.45 -33.21 1.75
CA PRO A 172 2.78 -32.07 2.57
C PRO A 172 4.16 -32.19 3.20
N GLN A 173 4.91 -31.09 3.22
CA GLN A 173 6.29 -31.06 3.69
C GLN A 173 6.36 -30.67 5.16
N ARG A 174 7.20 -31.35 5.94
CA ARG A 174 7.31 -31.08 7.37
C ARG A 174 7.88 -29.67 7.61
N GLY A 175 7.20 -28.88 8.44
CA GLY A 175 7.57 -27.52 8.81
C GLY A 175 7.76 -27.35 10.31
N SER A 176 7.90 -26.09 10.75
CA SER A 176 7.97 -25.72 12.16
C SER A 176 7.16 -24.45 12.51
N PHE A 177 6.76 -23.67 11.51
CA PHE A 177 6.10 -22.38 11.69
C PHE A 177 4.74 -22.35 10.99
N ILE A 178 3.83 -21.54 11.48
CA ILE A 178 2.50 -21.36 10.91
C ILE A 178 2.34 -19.94 10.36
N ALA A 179 1.42 -19.78 9.41
CA ALA A 179 0.88 -18.49 9.05
C ALA A 179 -0.39 -18.24 9.87
N GLY A 180 -0.54 -17.03 10.42
CA GLY A 180 -1.70 -16.69 11.24
C GLY A 180 -3.02 -16.79 10.46
N GLY A 181 -3.00 -16.44 9.18
CA GLY A 181 -4.19 -16.39 8.32
C GLY A 181 -4.61 -17.70 7.66
N PHE A 182 -3.92 -18.82 7.93
CA PHE A 182 -4.29 -20.13 7.38
C PHE A 182 -3.72 -21.29 8.21
N SER A 183 -4.59 -22.04 8.88
CA SER A 183 -4.21 -23.32 9.51
C SER A 183 -5.36 -24.33 9.56
N PHE A 184 -5.07 -25.59 9.23
CA PHE A 184 -6.06 -26.69 9.18
C PHE A 184 -5.59 -27.93 9.93
N SER A 185 -6.44 -28.46 10.80
CA SER A 185 -6.14 -29.67 11.59
C SER A 185 -7.42 -30.32 12.13
N SER A 186 -7.26 -31.39 12.93
CA SER A 186 -8.31 -31.82 13.87
C SER A 186 -8.68 -30.66 14.80
N ALA A 187 -9.98 -30.50 15.09
CA ALA A 187 -10.52 -29.47 15.97
C ALA A 187 -10.13 -29.66 17.44
N GLN A 188 -9.59 -30.83 17.80
CA GLN A 188 -8.98 -31.08 19.12
C GLN A 188 -7.94 -30.00 19.49
N VAL A 189 -7.28 -29.39 18.49
CA VAL A 189 -6.33 -28.29 18.71
C VAL A 189 -6.96 -27.10 19.45
N ILE A 190 -8.26 -26.84 19.28
CA ILE A 190 -8.97 -25.73 19.94
C ILE A 190 -9.01 -25.94 21.46
N ALA A 191 -9.19 -27.19 21.89
CA ALA A 191 -9.21 -27.54 23.31
C ALA A 191 -7.80 -27.57 23.90
N GLU A 192 -6.86 -28.22 23.21
CA GLU A 192 -5.49 -28.43 23.69
C GLU A 192 -4.61 -27.18 23.60
N VAL A 193 -4.68 -26.46 22.49
CA VAL A 193 -3.84 -25.29 22.19
C VAL A 193 -4.73 -24.12 21.73
N PRO A 194 -5.59 -23.59 22.60
CA PRO A 194 -6.49 -22.49 22.24
C PRO A 194 -5.71 -21.23 21.86
N GLN A 195 -6.30 -20.40 21.01
CA GLN A 195 -5.78 -19.08 20.70
C GLN A 195 -5.79 -18.19 21.94
N ASP A 196 -4.68 -17.50 22.18
CA ASP A 196 -4.44 -16.78 23.42
C ASP A 196 -5.02 -15.36 23.35
N PRO A 197 -6.06 -15.04 24.17
CA PRO A 197 -6.67 -13.72 24.16
C PRO A 197 -5.78 -12.61 24.75
N ASN A 198 -4.66 -12.97 25.41
CA ASN A 198 -3.71 -12.00 25.96
C ASN A 198 -2.77 -11.41 24.91
N ILE A 199 -2.67 -12.05 23.73
CA ILE A 199 -1.86 -11.58 22.61
C ILE A 199 -2.67 -10.58 21.78
N TYR A 200 -2.15 -9.36 21.62
CA TYR A 200 -2.77 -8.33 20.79
C TYR A 200 -2.62 -8.66 19.29
N PHE A 201 -1.39 -8.70 18.79
CA PHE A 201 -1.01 -9.16 17.43
C PHE A 201 0.36 -9.85 17.52
N THR A 202 0.77 -10.57 16.47
CA THR A 202 1.99 -11.40 16.43
C THR A 202 1.87 -12.69 17.26
N ASP A 203 0.84 -13.49 16.99
CA ASP A 203 0.61 -14.76 17.68
C ASP A 203 1.29 -15.98 17.02
N GLU A 204 1.80 -15.84 15.79
CA GLU A 204 2.29 -16.95 14.96
C GLU A 204 3.38 -17.79 15.63
N ILE A 205 4.43 -17.16 16.13
CA ILE A 205 5.56 -17.84 16.79
C ILE A 205 5.18 -18.43 18.15
N PRO A 206 4.58 -17.67 19.10
CA PRO A 206 4.18 -18.27 20.36
C PRO A 206 3.17 -19.40 20.16
N TYR A 207 2.28 -19.31 19.16
CA TYR A 207 1.35 -20.40 18.86
C TYR A 207 2.06 -21.61 18.24
N ALA A 208 3.02 -21.43 17.31
CA ALA A 208 3.81 -22.54 16.76
C ALA A 208 4.60 -23.30 17.84
N VAL A 209 5.20 -22.57 18.79
CA VAL A 209 5.92 -23.17 19.92
C VAL A 209 4.96 -23.89 20.87
N ARG A 210 3.78 -23.32 21.12
CA ARG A 210 2.74 -23.98 21.93
C ARG A 210 2.23 -25.26 21.26
N LEU A 211 1.96 -25.25 19.96
CA LEU A 211 1.62 -26.45 19.18
C LEU A 211 2.69 -27.53 19.35
N TRP A 212 3.96 -27.17 19.16
CA TRP A 212 5.08 -28.08 19.32
C TRP A 212 5.11 -28.71 20.71
N THR A 213 5.09 -27.89 21.75
CA THR A 213 5.19 -28.35 23.15
C THR A 213 3.97 -29.18 23.61
N HIS A 214 2.86 -29.15 22.88
CA HIS A 214 1.67 -30.00 23.07
C HIS A 214 1.59 -31.21 22.12
N GLY A 215 2.67 -31.50 21.37
CA GLY A 215 2.74 -32.68 20.52
C GLY A 215 2.18 -32.53 19.10
N TRP A 216 1.80 -31.32 18.67
CA TRP A 216 1.32 -31.06 17.31
C TRP A 216 2.47 -30.84 16.32
N ASP A 217 2.41 -31.46 15.13
CA ASP A 217 3.43 -31.32 14.08
C ASP A 217 2.92 -30.46 12.92
N VAL A 218 3.68 -29.43 12.57
CA VAL A 218 3.36 -28.53 11.45
C VAL A 218 3.83 -29.13 10.13
N TYR A 219 2.97 -29.05 9.13
CA TYR A 219 3.24 -29.40 7.74
C TYR A 219 2.80 -28.25 6.80
N HIS A 220 3.53 -28.05 5.72
CA HIS A 220 3.22 -27.11 4.66
C HIS A 220 2.51 -27.86 3.52
N PRO A 221 1.31 -27.42 3.10
CA PRO A 221 0.61 -28.07 1.99
C PRO A 221 1.43 -27.97 0.72
N HIS A 222 1.44 -29.05 -0.07
CA HIS A 222 2.10 -29.12 -1.38
C HIS A 222 1.17 -28.70 -2.54
N GLN A 223 -0.05 -28.29 -2.21
CA GLN A 223 -1.04 -27.78 -3.17
C GLN A 223 -1.64 -26.49 -2.64
N VAL A 224 -1.97 -25.57 -3.55
CA VAL A 224 -2.67 -24.33 -3.19
C VAL A 224 -4.14 -24.62 -2.95
N VAL A 225 -4.61 -24.32 -1.75
CA VAL A 225 -5.99 -24.59 -1.33
C VAL A 225 -6.83 -23.33 -1.18
N CYS A 226 -6.16 -22.20 -0.92
CA CYS A 226 -6.78 -20.90 -0.85
C CYS A 226 -5.78 -19.80 -1.23
N TRP A 227 -6.29 -18.60 -1.43
CA TRP A 227 -5.57 -17.38 -1.70
C TRP A 227 -5.96 -16.31 -0.68
N HIS A 228 -5.04 -15.41 -0.39
CA HIS A 228 -5.18 -14.33 0.57
C HIS A 228 -5.08 -12.95 -0.11
N PHE A 229 -5.87 -11.98 0.32
CA PHE A 229 -5.75 -10.60 -0.19
C PHE A 229 -4.72 -9.81 0.63
N TYR A 230 -3.48 -9.71 0.12
CA TYR A 230 -2.36 -9.03 0.79
C TYR A 230 -2.39 -7.48 0.76
N ASN A 231 -3.50 -6.89 0.30
CA ASN A 231 -3.80 -5.46 0.39
C ASN A 231 -2.76 -4.53 -0.26
N GLU A 232 -2.78 -4.46 -1.60
CA GLU A 232 -2.07 -3.42 -2.37
C GLU A 232 -2.93 -2.12 -2.42
N GLY A 233 -3.14 -1.46 -1.27
CA GLY A 233 -3.81 -0.14 -1.20
C GLY A 233 -4.43 0.26 0.16
N ASP A 234 -4.64 1.57 0.36
CA ASP A 234 -5.18 2.24 1.58
C ASP A 234 -6.68 1.95 1.91
N SER A 235 -7.23 0.82 1.45
CA SER A 235 -8.70 0.59 1.47
C SER A 235 -9.24 -0.12 2.71
N ARG A 236 -8.39 -0.77 3.52
CA ARG A 236 -8.82 -1.55 4.70
C ARG A 236 -8.54 -0.82 6.00
N VAL A 237 -9.50 -0.87 6.92
CA VAL A 237 -9.35 -0.30 8.26
C VAL A 237 -8.71 -1.33 9.18
N PHE A 238 -7.59 -0.97 9.80
CA PHE A 238 -6.90 -1.82 10.76
C PHE A 238 -7.41 -1.58 12.18
N ASN A 239 -7.22 -2.57 13.06
CA ASN A 239 -7.60 -2.43 14.47
C ASN A 239 -6.92 -1.25 15.17
N TRP A 240 -5.65 -0.98 14.84
CA TRP A 240 -4.89 0.13 15.41
C TRP A 240 -5.32 1.51 14.88
N ASP A 241 -6.09 1.58 13.78
CA ASP A 241 -6.63 2.85 13.29
C ASP A 241 -7.72 3.39 14.23
N ASP A 242 -8.51 2.49 14.81
CA ASP A 242 -9.57 2.84 15.75
C ASP A 242 -9.12 2.78 17.23
N ASN A 243 -8.10 1.98 17.55
CA ASN A 243 -7.67 1.74 18.93
C ASN A 243 -6.41 2.52 19.32
N ARG A 244 -6.58 3.71 19.91
CA ARG A 244 -5.47 4.58 20.36
C ARG A 244 -4.52 3.95 21.39
N SER A 245 -4.93 2.86 22.06
CA SER A 245 -4.13 2.16 23.07
C SER A 245 -3.29 1.01 22.51
N TRP A 246 -3.27 0.84 21.18
CA TRP A 246 -2.64 -0.31 20.53
C TRP A 246 -1.16 -0.47 20.87
N VAL A 247 -0.41 0.63 21.01
CA VAL A 247 1.02 0.58 21.36
C VAL A 247 1.23 -0.05 22.74
N GLN A 248 0.44 0.34 23.75
CA GLN A 248 0.55 -0.25 25.08
C GLN A 248 0.18 -1.73 25.07
N ARG A 249 -0.81 -2.13 24.26
CA ARG A 249 -1.23 -3.53 24.10
C ARG A 249 -0.15 -4.37 23.41
N GLN A 250 0.49 -3.84 22.37
CA GLN A 250 1.59 -4.52 21.70
C GLN A 250 2.81 -4.65 22.61
N ASN A 251 3.13 -3.62 23.41
CA ASN A 251 4.21 -3.70 24.40
C ASN A 251 3.95 -4.76 25.47
N ARG A 252 2.70 -4.90 25.94
CA ARG A 252 2.32 -6.00 26.85
C ARG A 252 2.47 -7.36 26.20
N THR A 253 2.12 -7.47 24.91
CA THR A 253 2.34 -8.69 24.13
C THR A 253 3.82 -9.01 24.04
N ALA A 254 4.68 -8.03 23.76
CA ALA A 254 6.12 -8.23 23.70
C ALA A 254 6.68 -8.78 25.02
N THR A 255 6.31 -8.19 26.17
CA THR A 255 6.69 -8.70 27.49
C THR A 255 6.17 -10.13 27.70
N TYR A 256 4.88 -10.36 27.42
CA TYR A 256 4.26 -11.67 27.57
C TYR A 256 4.96 -12.77 26.74
N THR A 257 5.25 -12.50 25.47
CA THR A 257 5.92 -13.44 24.57
C THR A 257 7.37 -13.70 24.96
N LYS A 258 8.11 -12.67 25.37
CA LYS A 258 9.49 -12.84 25.88
C LYS A 258 9.54 -13.74 27.11
N GLU A 259 8.61 -13.55 28.03
CA GLU A 259 8.47 -14.39 29.21
C GLU A 259 8.06 -15.83 28.83
N LEU A 260 7.10 -16.01 27.92
CA LEU A 260 6.61 -17.33 27.48
C LEU A 260 7.69 -18.15 26.77
N LEU A 261 8.49 -17.51 25.92
CA LEU A 261 9.52 -18.16 25.11
C LEU A 261 10.89 -18.23 25.80
N GLY A 262 10.96 -17.92 27.11
CA GLY A 262 12.21 -18.01 27.88
C GLY A 262 13.27 -16.97 27.50
N MET A 263 12.89 -15.88 26.81
CA MET A 263 13.78 -14.76 26.49
C MET A 263 14.05 -13.89 27.72
N GLU A 264 13.06 -13.81 28.62
CA GLU A 264 13.15 -13.09 29.89
C GLU A 264 12.67 -14.01 31.02
N PRO A 265 13.29 -13.94 32.22
CA PRO A 265 12.81 -14.68 33.38
C PRO A 265 11.36 -14.31 33.70
N SER A 266 10.54 -15.30 34.00
CA SER A 266 9.15 -15.08 34.40
C SER A 266 8.70 -16.01 35.51
N SER A 267 7.91 -15.47 36.43
CA SER A 267 7.11 -16.23 37.40
C SER A 267 5.62 -16.23 37.03
N ARG A 268 5.28 -15.75 35.83
CA ARG A 268 3.89 -15.66 35.36
C ARG A 268 3.33 -17.06 35.17
N ASP A 269 2.13 -17.28 35.72
CA ASP A 269 1.32 -18.43 35.38
C ASP A 269 0.58 -18.15 34.07
N PHE A 270 0.95 -18.87 33.01
CA PHE A 270 0.33 -18.78 31.70
C PHE A 270 -0.95 -19.64 31.59
N GLY A 271 -1.24 -20.47 32.59
CA GLY A 271 -2.37 -21.40 32.61
C GLY A 271 -2.44 -22.25 31.35
N ARG A 272 -3.66 -22.40 30.79
CA ARG A 272 -3.90 -23.14 29.54
C ARG A 272 -3.31 -22.48 28.28
N TYR A 273 -2.72 -21.29 28.39
CA TYR A 273 -2.03 -20.60 27.30
C TYR A 273 -0.50 -20.72 27.39
N GLY A 274 0.01 -21.50 28.37
CA GLY A 274 1.43 -21.79 28.51
C GLY A 274 1.97 -22.79 27.49
N LEU A 275 3.24 -23.14 27.67
CA LEU A 275 3.90 -24.24 26.95
C LEU A 275 3.40 -25.59 27.48
N GLY A 276 3.32 -26.58 26.60
CA GLY A 276 2.95 -27.95 26.95
C GLY A 276 4.14 -28.74 27.51
N SER A 277 3.87 -29.97 27.95
CA SER A 277 4.86 -30.87 28.54
C SER A 277 5.27 -32.05 27.66
N GLU A 278 4.69 -32.19 26.47
CA GLU A 278 4.95 -33.33 25.56
C GLU A 278 6.34 -33.25 24.94
N ARG A 279 6.79 -32.04 24.56
CA ARG A 279 8.12 -31.79 23.99
C ARG A 279 8.72 -30.52 24.59
N PRO A 280 10.01 -30.50 24.94
CA PRO A 280 10.64 -29.32 25.53
C PRO A 280 10.88 -28.22 24.49
N LEU A 281 10.88 -26.96 24.95
CA LEU A 281 11.24 -25.79 24.13
C LEU A 281 12.62 -25.94 23.49
N ALA A 282 13.59 -26.49 24.24
CA ALA A 282 14.95 -26.72 23.76
C ALA A 282 15.03 -27.62 22.52
N GLU A 283 14.08 -28.55 22.34
CA GLU A 283 14.03 -29.39 21.15
C GLU A 283 13.50 -28.60 19.93
N PHE A 284 12.55 -27.70 20.14
CA PHE A 284 12.09 -26.77 19.08
C PHE A 284 13.22 -25.85 18.63
N GLU A 285 13.94 -25.28 19.60
CA GLU A 285 15.13 -24.45 19.40
C GLU A 285 16.20 -25.18 18.59
N ALA A 286 16.56 -26.41 19.01
CA ALA A 286 17.51 -27.25 18.29
C ALA A 286 17.05 -27.58 16.85
N ARG A 287 15.76 -27.90 16.66
CA ARG A 287 15.21 -28.24 15.34
C ARG A 287 15.22 -27.06 14.37
N THR A 288 14.93 -25.86 14.88
CA THR A 288 14.82 -24.64 14.06
C THR A 288 16.11 -23.84 13.99
N ASN A 289 17.15 -24.28 14.71
CA ASN A 289 18.39 -23.54 14.96
C ASN A 289 18.13 -22.14 15.53
N ILE A 290 17.12 -21.98 16.39
CA ILE A 290 16.79 -20.73 17.07
C ILE A 290 17.20 -20.86 18.53
N ASP A 291 17.82 -19.84 19.09
CA ASP A 291 18.00 -19.71 20.53
C ASP A 291 17.24 -18.44 20.95
N PHE A 292 16.09 -18.61 21.59
CA PHE A 292 15.24 -17.48 21.98
C PHE A 292 15.91 -16.65 23.08
N ALA A 293 16.57 -17.30 24.03
CA ALA A 293 17.27 -16.63 25.13
C ALA A 293 18.44 -15.75 24.62
N LYS A 294 19.22 -16.26 23.66
CA LYS A 294 20.34 -15.54 23.05
C LYS A 294 19.96 -14.72 21.81
N ARG A 295 18.73 -14.87 21.30
CA ARG A 295 18.22 -14.20 20.09
C ARG A 295 19.08 -14.48 18.85
N THR A 296 19.45 -15.75 18.68
CA THR A 296 20.28 -16.20 17.56
C THR A 296 19.50 -17.11 16.62
N ILE A 297 19.86 -17.09 15.33
CA ILE A 297 19.44 -18.08 14.34
C ILE A 297 20.70 -18.65 13.70
N ASN A 298 20.83 -19.97 13.63
CA ASN A 298 22.04 -20.67 13.19
C ASN A 298 23.30 -20.26 13.96
N GLY A 299 23.16 -19.95 15.25
CA GLY A 299 24.27 -19.54 16.13
C GLY A 299 24.81 -18.12 15.88
N VAL A 300 24.21 -17.37 14.96
CA VAL A 300 24.52 -15.95 14.71
C VAL A 300 23.42 -15.11 15.32
N VAL A 301 23.79 -14.01 16.00
CA VAL A 301 22.81 -13.01 16.45
C VAL A 301 22.03 -12.56 15.23
N ALA A 302 20.76 -12.94 15.21
CA ALA A 302 19.86 -12.69 14.10
C ALA A 302 18.84 -11.63 14.51
N ASP A 303 19.25 -10.73 15.40
CA ASP A 303 18.54 -9.49 15.58
C ASP A 303 18.57 -8.74 14.25
N SER A 304 17.42 -8.24 13.81
CA SER A 304 17.42 -7.14 12.88
C SER A 304 18.36 -6.07 13.46
N PRO A 305 19.19 -5.40 12.64
CA PRO A 305 19.79 -4.14 13.02
C PRO A 305 18.77 -3.11 13.57
N ASN A 306 17.47 -3.40 13.50
CA ASN A 306 16.38 -2.62 14.09
C ASN A 306 15.72 -3.35 15.27
N GLY A 307 16.26 -3.11 16.47
CA GLY A 307 15.53 -3.36 17.71
C GLY A 307 15.84 -2.46 18.89
N LYS A 308 16.80 -1.55 18.72
CA LYS A 308 16.61 -0.18 19.18
C LYS A 308 16.36 0.65 17.92
N LYS A 309 15.58 1.74 18.05
CA LYS A 309 16.11 3.01 17.54
C LYS A 309 17.41 3.29 18.31
N GLU A 310 18.47 2.51 18.09
CA GLU A 310 19.72 3.17 17.85
C GLU A 310 19.37 3.94 16.60
N SER A 311 19.69 5.20 16.59
CA SER A 311 19.85 5.89 15.34
C SER A 311 20.51 4.89 14.36
N SER A 312 19.69 4.25 13.49
CA SER A 312 19.96 4.28 12.06
C SER A 312 20.64 5.60 11.90
N PRO A 313 21.84 5.67 11.31
CA PRO A 313 22.43 6.94 10.94
C PRO A 313 21.24 7.81 10.54
N LEU A 314 20.98 8.89 11.32
CA LEU A 314 19.71 9.64 11.29
C LEU A 314 19.30 9.67 9.84
N GLU A 315 18.10 9.36 9.34
CA GLU A 315 17.89 9.18 7.88
C GLU A 315 18.49 10.27 6.93
N GLY A 316 18.93 11.43 7.46
CA GLY A 316 19.95 12.30 6.87
C GLY A 316 21.42 11.80 6.70
N ASP A 317 21.80 10.61 7.18
CA ASP A 317 23.09 9.91 7.03
C ASP A 317 22.98 8.75 6.01
N ARG A 318 21.78 8.48 5.47
CA ARG A 318 21.53 7.56 4.34
C ARG A 318 21.97 8.18 3.01
N THR A 319 23.13 8.84 3.04
CA THR A 319 23.66 9.62 1.94
C THR A 319 23.93 8.73 0.73
N CYS A 320 24.44 7.52 0.92
CA CYS A 320 24.75 6.59 -0.17
C CYS A 320 23.48 6.05 -0.87
N GLU A 321 22.47 5.61 -0.12
CA GLU A 321 21.20 5.13 -0.71
C GLU A 321 20.46 6.26 -1.42
N ASN A 322 20.40 7.45 -0.81
CA ASN A 322 19.78 8.63 -1.40
C ASN A 322 20.55 9.12 -2.63
N GLU A 323 21.88 9.10 -2.58
CA GLU A 323 22.74 9.42 -3.74
C GLU A 323 22.48 8.44 -4.88
N LEU A 324 22.38 7.13 -4.61
CA LEU A 324 22.06 6.13 -5.63
C LEU A 324 20.69 6.40 -6.28
N LEU A 325 19.65 6.67 -5.48
CA LEU A 325 18.30 6.99 -5.97
C LEU A 325 18.30 8.25 -6.84
N ILE A 326 19.03 9.28 -6.42
CA ILE A 326 19.16 10.54 -7.18
C ILE A 326 19.91 10.31 -8.49
N LEU A 327 21.07 9.66 -8.45
CA LEU A 327 21.89 9.37 -9.63
C LEU A 327 21.10 8.55 -10.65
N CYS A 328 20.43 7.47 -10.23
CA CYS A 328 19.60 6.67 -11.14
C CYS A 328 18.42 7.45 -11.72
N SER A 329 18.01 8.56 -11.09
CA SER A 329 16.92 9.41 -11.58
C SER A 329 17.38 10.48 -12.58
N GLN A 330 18.67 10.66 -12.79
CA GLN A 330 19.21 11.67 -13.72
C GLN A 330 19.05 11.24 -15.19
N PRO A 331 18.81 12.18 -16.12
CA PRO A 331 18.54 11.85 -17.51
C PRO A 331 19.75 11.40 -18.30
N ASN A 332 20.94 11.85 -17.91
CA ASN A 332 22.19 11.46 -18.53
C ASN A 332 23.23 11.22 -17.44
N HIS A 333 24.19 10.36 -17.73
CA HIS A 333 25.31 10.07 -16.84
C HIS A 333 26.62 10.26 -17.60
N SER A 334 27.55 10.99 -16.99
CA SER A 334 28.96 10.96 -17.37
C SER A 334 29.61 9.64 -16.93
N ASP A 335 30.76 9.29 -17.51
CA ASP A 335 31.52 8.10 -17.12
C ASP A 335 31.81 8.05 -15.61
N ALA A 336 32.09 9.21 -15.00
CA ALA A 336 32.30 9.32 -13.55
C ALA A 336 31.04 9.00 -12.74
N GLN A 337 29.86 9.39 -13.23
CA GLN A 337 28.59 9.08 -12.57
C GLN A 337 28.20 7.61 -12.74
N ILE A 338 28.46 7.02 -13.90
CA ILE A 338 28.28 5.58 -14.13
C ILE A 338 29.17 4.79 -13.16
N GLN A 339 30.45 5.17 -13.06
CA GLN A 339 31.37 4.54 -12.12
C GLN A 339 30.91 4.71 -10.67
N ARG A 340 30.37 5.89 -10.32
CA ARG A 340 29.82 6.14 -8.99
C ARG A 340 28.58 5.30 -8.68
N ILE A 341 27.67 5.09 -9.65
CA ILE A 341 26.50 4.21 -9.50
C ILE A 341 26.98 2.78 -9.23
N ILE A 342 27.97 2.29 -9.99
CA ILE A 342 28.57 0.96 -9.79
C ILE A 342 29.14 0.84 -8.38
N GLU A 343 29.99 1.80 -7.97
CA GLU A 343 30.58 1.82 -6.63
C GLU A 343 29.55 1.84 -5.50
N LEU A 344 28.43 2.56 -5.68
CA LEU A 344 27.37 2.62 -4.69
C LEU A 344 26.59 1.31 -4.63
N ALA A 345 26.21 0.75 -5.79
CA ALA A 345 25.46 -0.49 -5.86
C ALA A 345 26.25 -1.71 -5.34
N GLU A 346 27.57 -1.72 -5.53
CA GLU A 346 28.48 -2.77 -5.04
C GLU A 346 28.77 -2.67 -3.53
N LYS A 347 28.42 -1.55 -2.88
CA LYS A 347 28.51 -1.41 -1.42
C LYS A 347 27.36 -2.14 -0.72
N SER A 348 27.56 -2.38 0.57
CA SER A 348 26.49 -2.84 1.46
C SER A 348 25.47 -1.70 1.70
N LEU A 349 24.43 -1.65 0.86
CA LEU A 349 23.30 -0.73 0.97
C LEU A 349 22.09 -1.40 1.63
N ASP A 350 21.22 -0.60 2.27
CA ASP A 350 19.89 -1.07 2.67
C ASP A 350 18.95 -1.10 1.45
N TRP A 351 18.96 -2.22 0.72
CA TRP A 351 18.14 -2.39 -0.47
C TRP A 351 16.63 -2.38 -0.20
N ASN A 352 16.20 -2.73 1.01
CA ASN A 352 14.79 -2.60 1.41
C ASN A 352 14.38 -1.13 1.50
N TYR A 353 15.27 -0.25 2.00
CA TYR A 353 15.07 1.19 1.94
C TYR A 353 15.04 1.70 0.50
N VAL A 354 16.05 1.33 -0.31
CA VAL A 354 16.15 1.77 -1.72
C VAL A 354 14.88 1.43 -2.50
N LEU A 355 14.42 0.17 -2.45
CA LEU A 355 13.21 -0.26 -3.17
C LEU A 355 11.95 0.46 -2.66
N ARG A 356 11.78 0.55 -1.34
CA ARG A 356 10.61 1.23 -0.75
C ARG A 356 10.55 2.70 -1.13
N VAL A 357 11.68 3.40 -1.12
CA VAL A 357 11.74 4.81 -1.52
C VAL A 357 11.56 4.93 -3.03
N ALA A 358 12.18 4.07 -3.84
CA ALA A 358 12.03 4.07 -5.29
C ALA A 358 10.55 3.89 -5.74
N ILE A 359 9.82 2.97 -5.11
CA ILE A 359 8.37 2.77 -5.36
C ILE A 359 7.60 4.06 -5.04
N LYS A 360 7.84 4.68 -3.88
CA LYS A 360 7.16 5.91 -3.46
C LYS A 360 7.50 7.11 -4.35
N GLN A 361 8.74 7.18 -4.81
CA GLN A 361 9.26 8.24 -5.67
C GLN A 361 8.91 8.03 -7.16
N GLY A 362 8.41 6.84 -7.52
CA GLY A 362 7.97 6.49 -8.88
C GLY A 362 9.12 6.20 -9.86
N ILE A 363 10.27 5.76 -9.36
CA ILE A 363 11.52 5.66 -10.15
C ILE A 363 12.01 4.22 -10.34
N ILE A 364 11.17 3.21 -10.07
CA ILE A 364 11.54 1.79 -10.29
C ILE A 364 12.06 1.52 -11.70
N PRO A 365 11.44 2.02 -12.79
CA PRO A 365 11.98 1.82 -14.14
C PRO A 365 13.37 2.42 -14.33
N LEU A 366 13.63 3.59 -13.74
CA LEU A 366 14.92 4.26 -13.85
C LEU A 366 16.01 3.51 -13.08
N LEU A 367 15.69 2.95 -11.91
CA LEU A 367 16.62 2.07 -11.20
C LEU A 367 16.92 0.80 -12.02
N PHE A 368 15.89 0.20 -12.61
CA PHE A 368 16.06 -1.01 -13.42
C PHE A 368 16.97 -0.76 -14.63
N GLU A 369 16.74 0.33 -15.37
CA GLU A 369 17.55 0.74 -16.52
C GLU A 369 19.02 0.92 -16.14
N ASN A 370 19.29 1.61 -15.03
CA ASN A 370 20.66 1.91 -14.60
C ASN A 370 21.39 0.72 -13.94
N LEU A 371 20.67 -0.19 -13.29
CA LEU A 371 21.29 -1.24 -12.47
C LEU A 371 21.25 -2.63 -13.11
N ILE A 372 20.23 -2.94 -13.90
CA ILE A 372 19.95 -4.33 -14.35
C ILE A 372 20.00 -4.47 -15.87
N GLN A 373 19.51 -3.51 -16.65
CA GLN A 373 19.30 -3.67 -18.10
C GLN A 373 20.54 -4.18 -18.86
N ASP A 374 21.72 -3.69 -18.50
CA ASP A 374 22.98 -4.10 -19.11
C ASP A 374 23.68 -5.27 -18.38
N ASN A 375 23.16 -5.68 -17.22
CA ASN A 375 23.71 -6.71 -16.33
C ASN A 375 25.21 -6.56 -16.00
N LYS A 376 25.72 -5.32 -16.06
CA LYS A 376 27.13 -4.99 -15.80
C LYS A 376 27.44 -4.80 -14.32
N ILE A 377 26.43 -4.50 -13.50
CA ILE A 377 26.61 -4.14 -12.10
C ILE A 377 26.33 -5.36 -11.23
N ASN A 378 27.28 -5.72 -10.37
CA ASN A 378 27.06 -6.78 -9.39
C ASN A 378 26.57 -6.18 -8.07
N PHE A 379 25.43 -6.64 -7.58
CA PHE A 379 24.91 -6.24 -6.29
C PHE A 379 24.02 -7.37 -5.77
N ASP A 380 23.57 -7.24 -4.53
CA ASP A 380 22.81 -8.25 -3.81
C ASP A 380 21.74 -8.93 -4.67
N TRP A 381 21.78 -10.28 -4.73
CA TRP A 381 20.93 -11.05 -5.64
C TRP A 381 19.44 -10.91 -5.28
N GLN A 382 19.14 -10.74 -3.99
CA GLN A 382 17.80 -10.59 -3.48
C GLN A 382 17.24 -9.22 -3.92
N ALA A 383 18.04 -8.16 -3.82
CA ALA A 383 17.72 -6.85 -4.38
C ALA A 383 17.54 -6.87 -5.90
N LYS A 384 18.41 -7.59 -6.65
CA LYS A 384 18.25 -7.79 -8.10
C LYS A 384 16.92 -8.45 -8.45
N ARG A 385 16.56 -9.52 -7.73
CA ARG A 385 15.31 -10.24 -7.93
C ARG A 385 14.10 -9.36 -7.63
N ASP A 386 14.13 -8.65 -6.50
CA ASP A 386 13.01 -7.83 -6.07
C ASP A 386 12.84 -6.61 -7.00
N LEU A 387 13.92 -5.94 -7.43
CA LEU A 387 13.85 -4.86 -8.44
C LEU A 387 13.32 -5.36 -9.79
N ASN A 388 13.76 -6.55 -10.24
CA ASN A 388 13.19 -7.19 -11.44
C ASN A 388 11.68 -7.38 -11.30
N ARG A 389 11.22 -7.92 -10.17
CA ARG A 389 9.79 -8.14 -9.92
C ARG A 389 9.00 -6.83 -9.96
N GLU A 390 9.46 -5.78 -9.27
CA GLU A 390 8.79 -4.47 -9.26
C GLU A 390 8.76 -3.85 -10.67
N TYR A 391 9.85 -3.93 -11.43
CA TYR A 391 9.89 -3.43 -12.81
C TYR A 391 8.92 -4.15 -13.73
N HIS A 392 8.90 -5.49 -13.74
CA HIS A 392 7.99 -6.24 -14.59
C HIS A 392 6.53 -6.06 -14.15
N GLY A 393 6.27 -5.90 -12.85
CA GLY A 393 4.96 -5.46 -12.33
C GLY A 393 4.53 -4.11 -12.90
N ASN A 394 5.43 -3.12 -12.94
CA ASN A 394 5.18 -1.83 -13.57
C ASN A 394 4.89 -1.96 -15.08
N VAL A 395 5.66 -2.78 -15.81
CA VAL A 395 5.43 -3.02 -17.26
C VAL A 395 4.03 -3.58 -17.50
N LEU A 396 3.64 -4.61 -16.74
CA LEU A 396 2.31 -5.22 -16.85
C LEU A 396 1.19 -4.22 -16.53
N ASN A 397 1.36 -3.44 -15.46
CA ASN A 397 0.41 -2.38 -15.11
C ASN A 397 0.27 -1.34 -16.23
N ASN A 398 1.39 -0.87 -16.79
CA ASN A 398 1.38 0.14 -17.84
C ASN A 398 0.76 -0.37 -19.14
N LEU A 399 0.96 -1.65 -19.48
CA LEU A 399 0.27 -2.31 -20.60
C LEU A 399 -1.24 -2.39 -20.36
N LYS A 400 -1.68 -2.75 -19.15
CA LYS A 400 -3.10 -2.76 -18.75
C LYS A 400 -3.71 -1.36 -18.91
N CYS A 401 -3.06 -0.33 -18.37
CA CYS A 401 -3.47 1.07 -18.48
C CYS A 401 -3.51 1.56 -19.93
N GLN A 402 -2.52 1.22 -20.76
CA GLN A 402 -2.49 1.60 -22.17
C GLN A 402 -3.65 1.00 -22.95
N LYS A 403 -3.95 -0.28 -22.74
CA LYS A 403 -5.11 -0.94 -23.35
C LYS A 403 -6.42 -0.31 -22.90
N GLU A 404 -6.56 0.00 -21.61
CA GLU A 404 -7.77 0.61 -21.06
C GLU A 404 -7.97 2.04 -21.56
N LEU A 405 -6.90 2.83 -21.64
CA LEU A 405 -6.96 4.18 -22.20
C LEU A 405 -7.52 4.16 -23.63
N ILE A 406 -6.98 3.28 -24.49
CA ILE A 406 -7.47 3.13 -25.86
C ILE A 406 -8.95 2.72 -25.90
N ARG A 407 -9.38 1.81 -25.02
CA ARG A 407 -10.79 1.44 -24.90
C ARG A 407 -11.67 2.65 -24.56
N ILE A 408 -11.30 3.43 -23.53
CA ILE A 408 -12.05 4.61 -23.10
C ILE A 408 -12.14 5.64 -24.23
N LEU A 409 -11.03 5.92 -24.89
CA LEU A 409 -10.99 6.89 -25.99
C LEU A 409 -11.86 6.45 -27.18
N ASN A 410 -11.91 5.14 -27.47
CA ASN A 410 -12.81 4.61 -28.49
C ASN A 410 -14.30 4.74 -28.09
N LEU A 411 -14.62 4.52 -26.82
CA LEU A 411 -15.98 4.74 -26.31
C LEU A 411 -16.39 6.22 -26.40
N PHE A 412 -15.49 7.12 -26.01
CA PHE A 412 -15.71 8.56 -26.11
C PHE A 412 -15.85 9.01 -27.57
N ALA A 413 -14.96 8.55 -28.46
CA ALA A 413 -15.02 8.86 -29.88
C ALA A 413 -16.33 8.37 -30.52
N ALA A 414 -16.78 7.15 -30.20
CA ALA A 414 -18.05 6.59 -30.71
C ALA A 414 -19.28 7.41 -30.28
N ASN A 415 -19.16 8.18 -29.19
CA ASN A 415 -20.22 9.03 -28.65
C ASN A 415 -19.93 10.53 -28.84
N ASN A 416 -18.97 10.89 -29.70
CA ASN A 416 -18.58 12.27 -29.99
C ASN A 416 -18.13 13.08 -28.75
N ILE A 417 -17.52 12.42 -27.77
CA ILE A 417 -16.93 13.06 -26.60
C ILE A 417 -15.48 13.42 -26.88
N ARG A 418 -15.16 14.71 -26.71
CA ARG A 418 -13.79 15.23 -26.81
C ARG A 418 -13.05 14.91 -25.52
N ALA A 419 -11.90 14.26 -25.66
CA ALA A 419 -11.09 13.80 -24.54
C ALA A 419 -9.59 14.00 -24.80
N LEU A 420 -8.88 14.50 -23.78
CA LEU A 420 -7.44 14.76 -23.75
C LEU A 420 -6.80 14.02 -22.55
N PRO A 421 -6.27 12.82 -22.77
CA PRO A 421 -5.37 12.20 -21.81
C PRO A 421 -4.03 12.92 -21.73
N TYR A 422 -3.57 13.29 -20.53
CA TYR A 422 -2.44 14.22 -20.37
C TYR A 422 -1.34 13.77 -19.38
N LYS A 423 -1.51 12.62 -18.75
CA LYS A 423 -0.51 11.99 -17.85
C LYS A 423 -0.45 10.49 -18.14
N GLY A 424 0.04 9.70 -17.19
CA GLY A 424 0.09 8.25 -17.27
C GLY A 424 0.76 7.79 -18.57
N VAL A 425 0.01 7.04 -19.37
CA VAL A 425 0.43 6.45 -20.64
C VAL A 425 0.88 7.50 -21.65
N THR A 426 0.13 8.60 -21.81
CA THR A 426 0.43 9.58 -22.88
C THR A 426 1.67 10.38 -22.58
N LEU A 427 1.85 10.79 -21.32
CA LEU A 427 3.07 11.45 -20.86
C LEU A 427 4.29 10.51 -20.94
N ALA A 428 4.13 9.24 -20.54
CA ALA A 428 5.21 8.26 -20.64
C ALA A 428 5.71 8.14 -22.09
N ILE A 429 4.80 7.96 -23.06
CA ILE A 429 5.19 7.83 -24.47
C ILE A 429 5.70 9.15 -25.03
N ALA A 430 5.05 10.29 -24.75
CA ALA A 430 5.42 11.59 -25.30
C ALA A 430 6.78 12.10 -24.78
N ALA A 431 7.11 11.83 -23.51
CA ALA A 431 8.34 12.32 -22.88
C ALA A 431 9.47 11.29 -22.88
N TYR A 432 9.17 10.00 -22.65
CA TYR A 432 10.18 8.93 -22.52
C TYR A 432 10.28 8.05 -23.78
N GLY A 433 9.38 8.21 -24.75
CA GLY A 433 9.35 7.43 -25.99
C GLY A 433 8.70 6.05 -25.87
N ASN A 434 8.49 5.53 -24.65
CA ASN A 434 7.74 4.30 -24.42
C ASN A 434 6.99 4.33 -23.08
N ALA A 435 5.96 3.50 -22.95
CA ALA A 435 5.12 3.48 -21.75
C ALA A 435 5.80 2.84 -20.52
N PHE A 436 6.93 2.16 -20.66
CA PHE A 436 7.51 1.31 -19.60
C PHE A 436 8.53 2.05 -18.72
N GLN A 437 9.09 3.15 -19.21
CA GLN A 437 10.09 3.95 -18.49
C GLN A 437 9.53 4.88 -17.41
N ARG A 438 8.20 4.95 -17.26
CA ARG A 438 7.55 5.82 -16.27
C ARG A 438 6.57 5.01 -15.41
N GLN A 439 6.64 5.16 -14.10
CA GLN A 439 5.68 4.53 -13.19
C GLN A 439 4.45 5.43 -13.00
N PHE A 440 3.25 4.86 -13.11
CA PHE A 440 1.96 5.51 -12.86
C PHE A 440 0.88 4.50 -12.46
N CYS A 441 -0.20 4.94 -11.82
CA CYS A 441 -1.23 4.06 -11.26
C CYS A 441 -2.66 4.34 -11.74
N ASP A 442 -2.85 5.41 -12.50
CA ASP A 442 -4.14 5.91 -12.94
C ASP A 442 -4.06 6.51 -14.36
N LEU A 443 -5.24 6.70 -14.96
CA LEU A 443 -5.45 7.36 -16.23
C LEU A 443 -6.11 8.72 -15.99
N ASP A 444 -5.35 9.81 -16.11
CA ASP A 444 -5.93 11.15 -16.13
C ASP A 444 -6.47 11.49 -17.52
N ILE A 445 -7.79 11.68 -17.62
CA ILE A 445 -8.46 12.03 -18.88
C ILE A 445 -9.28 13.30 -18.68
N LEU A 446 -8.92 14.37 -19.38
CA LEU A 446 -9.71 15.60 -19.40
C LEU A 446 -10.75 15.53 -20.50
N VAL A 447 -12.03 15.74 -20.18
CA VAL A 447 -13.10 15.84 -21.17
C VAL A 447 -13.68 17.26 -21.20
N ASP A 448 -14.35 17.57 -22.30
CA ASP A 448 -15.13 18.80 -22.42
C ASP A 448 -16.08 18.96 -21.22
N PRO A 449 -16.02 20.08 -20.48
CA PRO A 449 -16.88 20.32 -19.32
C PRO A 449 -18.38 20.12 -19.59
N ASP A 450 -18.84 20.45 -20.80
CA ASP A 450 -20.25 20.34 -21.18
C ASP A 450 -20.64 18.88 -21.49
N GLN A 451 -19.65 18.03 -21.80
CA GLN A 451 -19.81 16.60 -22.06
C GLN A 451 -19.47 15.73 -20.85
N PHE A 452 -19.02 16.33 -19.73
CA PHE A 452 -18.54 15.59 -18.56
C PHE A 452 -19.57 14.59 -18.02
N MET A 453 -20.82 15.03 -17.83
CA MET A 453 -21.89 14.16 -17.34
C MET A 453 -22.18 13.01 -18.31
N ALA A 454 -22.11 13.27 -19.62
CA ALA A 454 -22.28 12.24 -20.64
C ALA A 454 -21.11 11.23 -20.62
N ALA A 455 -19.88 11.71 -20.44
CA ALA A 455 -18.69 10.86 -20.30
C ALA A 455 -18.81 9.95 -19.08
N GLN A 456 -19.27 10.48 -17.94
CA GLN A 456 -19.52 9.68 -16.73
C GLN A 456 -20.58 8.62 -16.98
N ALA A 457 -21.71 8.97 -17.62
CA ALA A 457 -22.77 8.02 -17.92
C ALA A 457 -22.26 6.88 -18.83
N ILE A 458 -21.49 7.19 -19.88
CA ILE A 458 -20.89 6.19 -20.76
C ILE A 458 -19.95 5.26 -20.00
N LEU A 459 -19.11 5.80 -19.11
CA LEU A 459 -18.23 4.97 -18.29
C LEU A 459 -19.07 4.04 -17.39
N ILE A 460 -20.10 4.55 -16.72
CA ILE A 460 -20.99 3.72 -15.88
C ILE A 460 -21.66 2.61 -16.69
N ASP A 461 -22.18 2.94 -17.88
CA ASP A 461 -22.84 2.00 -18.79
C ASP A 461 -21.90 0.92 -19.35
N HIS A 462 -20.58 1.13 -19.26
CA HIS A 462 -19.55 0.19 -19.74
C HIS A 462 -18.72 -0.41 -18.59
N ASP A 463 -19.37 -0.59 -17.43
CA ASP A 463 -18.85 -1.25 -16.23
C ASP A 463 -17.69 -0.53 -15.54
N TYR A 464 -17.66 0.80 -15.56
CA TYR A 464 -16.77 1.58 -14.70
C TYR A 464 -17.52 2.00 -13.45
N GLN A 465 -16.99 1.60 -12.28
CA GLN A 465 -17.59 1.96 -11.00
C GLN A 465 -17.10 3.34 -10.57
N ALA A 466 -18.03 4.26 -10.37
CA ALA A 466 -17.75 5.57 -9.80
C ALA A 466 -17.33 5.42 -8.32
N LEU A 467 -16.19 5.98 -7.97
CA LEU A 467 -15.74 6.12 -6.59
C LEU A 467 -16.24 7.45 -6.01
N ALA A 468 -16.07 7.66 -4.70
CA ALA A 468 -16.49 8.90 -4.06
C ALA A 468 -15.74 10.10 -4.67
N SER A 469 -16.46 11.15 -5.05
CA SER A 469 -15.85 12.39 -5.55
C SER A 469 -14.99 13.04 -4.47
N HIS A 470 -13.74 13.37 -4.84
CA HIS A 470 -12.84 14.11 -3.97
C HIS A 470 -12.97 15.64 -4.15
N SER A 471 -13.66 16.11 -5.20
CA SER A 471 -13.82 17.54 -5.53
C SER A 471 -14.69 17.80 -6.76
N ASP A 472 -15.06 19.06 -7.01
CA ASP A 472 -15.89 19.47 -8.16
C ASP A 472 -15.20 19.44 -9.54
N HIS A 473 -13.89 19.12 -9.63
CA HIS A 473 -13.13 19.19 -10.89
C HIS A 473 -12.87 17.84 -11.55
N ALA A 474 -12.97 16.74 -10.80
CA ALA A 474 -12.65 15.41 -11.29
C ALA A 474 -13.44 14.34 -10.52
N TRP A 475 -13.58 13.18 -11.15
CA TRP A 475 -14.28 12.05 -10.58
C TRP A 475 -13.53 10.76 -10.86
N ASP A 476 -13.24 10.02 -9.79
CA ASP A 476 -12.51 8.76 -9.86
C ASP A 476 -13.44 7.62 -10.26
N PHE A 477 -12.98 6.81 -11.19
CA PHE A 477 -13.60 5.56 -11.61
C PHE A 477 -12.61 4.41 -11.49
N ILE A 478 -13.14 3.20 -11.35
CA ILE A 478 -12.36 1.97 -11.48
C ILE A 478 -13.02 1.06 -12.51
N SER A 479 -12.26 0.60 -13.49
CA SER A 479 -12.74 -0.38 -14.46
C SER A 479 -13.06 -1.69 -13.74
N SER A 480 -14.29 -2.19 -13.88
CA SER A 480 -14.69 -3.44 -13.22
C SER A 480 -13.92 -4.65 -13.74
N HIS A 481 -13.41 -4.57 -14.97
CA HIS A 481 -12.79 -5.67 -15.70
C HIS A 481 -11.31 -5.88 -15.36
N ASN A 482 -10.53 -4.80 -15.20
CA ASN A 482 -9.07 -4.87 -15.03
C ASN A 482 -8.54 -3.97 -13.91
N LYS A 483 -9.42 -3.33 -13.15
CA LYS A 483 -9.10 -2.50 -11.97
C LYS A 483 -8.23 -1.28 -12.26
N VAL A 484 -8.09 -0.90 -13.53
CA VAL A 484 -7.43 0.36 -13.90
C VAL A 484 -8.25 1.53 -13.34
N LYS A 485 -7.57 2.42 -12.61
CA LYS A 485 -8.15 3.65 -12.09
C LYS A 485 -8.17 4.70 -13.19
N VAL A 486 -9.27 5.43 -13.27
CA VAL A 486 -9.47 6.52 -14.23
C VAL A 486 -9.88 7.74 -13.43
N ASP A 487 -9.06 8.78 -13.49
CA ASP A 487 -9.41 10.09 -12.95
C ASP A 487 -9.98 10.92 -14.10
N LEU A 488 -11.31 11.04 -14.16
CA LEU A 488 -12.01 11.77 -15.21
C LEU A 488 -12.14 13.23 -14.81
N HIS A 489 -11.50 14.13 -15.55
CA HIS A 489 -11.46 15.56 -15.27
C HIS A 489 -12.43 16.33 -16.16
N ARG A 490 -13.15 17.30 -15.58
CA ARG A 490 -13.84 18.37 -16.34
C ARG A 490 -13.03 19.66 -16.37
N TYR A 491 -12.08 19.82 -15.46
CA TYR A 491 -11.16 20.95 -15.45
C TYR A 491 -9.75 20.44 -15.15
N PRO A 492 -8.69 21.01 -15.75
CA PRO A 492 -7.31 20.62 -15.46
C PRO A 492 -6.94 20.72 -13.98
N VAL A 493 -7.66 21.60 -13.26
CA VAL A 493 -7.41 21.96 -11.88
C VAL A 493 -8.71 22.27 -11.15
N PRO A 494 -8.74 22.19 -9.81
CA PRO A 494 -9.84 22.74 -9.02
C PRO A 494 -10.08 24.23 -9.32
N LYS A 495 -11.35 24.63 -9.43
CA LYS A 495 -11.74 26.04 -9.67
C LYS A 495 -11.20 27.03 -8.63
N PHE A 496 -10.92 26.59 -7.40
CA PHE A 496 -10.38 27.46 -6.36
C PHE A 496 -8.96 27.98 -6.67
N TYR A 497 -8.24 27.39 -7.63
CA TYR A 497 -6.96 27.93 -8.11
C TYR A 497 -7.14 29.09 -9.09
N ALA A 498 -8.34 29.30 -9.64
CA ALA A 498 -8.70 30.40 -10.54
C ALA A 498 -7.78 30.56 -11.78
N PHE A 499 -7.30 29.43 -12.32
CA PHE A 499 -6.50 29.43 -13.56
C PHE A 499 -7.40 29.56 -14.79
N ASP A 500 -7.03 30.45 -15.71
CA ASP A 500 -7.69 30.63 -17.01
C ASP A 500 -7.15 29.65 -18.06
N LEU A 501 -7.21 28.35 -17.74
CA LEU A 501 -6.81 27.27 -18.63
C LEU A 501 -8.06 26.45 -18.98
N THR A 502 -8.71 26.82 -20.08
CA THR A 502 -9.97 26.22 -20.52
C THR A 502 -9.74 24.97 -21.36
N PHE A 503 -10.74 24.09 -21.42
CA PHE A 503 -10.70 22.93 -22.29
C PHE A 503 -10.51 23.32 -23.77
N GLU A 504 -11.16 24.38 -24.24
CA GLU A 504 -11.03 24.83 -25.64
C GLU A 504 -9.61 25.25 -25.97
N THR A 505 -8.97 26.04 -25.10
CA THR A 505 -7.57 26.43 -25.30
C THR A 505 -6.64 25.22 -25.38
N LEU A 506 -6.88 24.20 -24.55
CA LEU A 506 -6.12 22.96 -24.56
C LEU A 506 -6.39 22.13 -25.82
N TRP A 507 -7.63 22.11 -26.28
CA TRP A 507 -8.09 21.35 -27.44
C TRP A 507 -7.58 21.93 -28.75
N GLU A 508 -7.62 23.26 -28.91
CA GLU A 508 -7.12 23.98 -30.08
C GLU A 508 -5.60 23.76 -30.30
N GLN A 509 -4.85 23.64 -29.20
CA GLN A 509 -3.40 23.41 -29.22
C GLN A 509 -3.03 21.92 -29.11
N ALA A 510 -4.01 21.03 -29.05
CA ALA A 510 -3.75 19.61 -28.87
C ALA A 510 -2.99 19.05 -30.08
N GLN A 511 -2.04 18.17 -29.80
CA GLN A 511 -1.29 17.43 -30.81
C GLN A 511 -1.72 15.98 -30.82
N SER A 512 -1.38 15.27 -31.89
CA SER A 512 -1.66 13.85 -31.97
C SER A 512 -0.46 12.99 -31.64
N LEU A 513 -0.66 11.99 -30.78
CA LEU A 513 0.29 10.94 -30.45
C LEU A 513 -0.20 9.59 -31.00
N ASN A 514 0.70 8.78 -31.55
CA ASN A 514 0.37 7.44 -31.99
C ASN A 514 0.56 6.43 -30.85
N ILE A 515 -0.49 5.69 -30.51
CA ILE A 515 -0.48 4.66 -29.46
C ILE A 515 -1.09 3.39 -30.06
N GLN A 516 -0.28 2.34 -30.22
CA GLN A 516 -0.69 1.05 -30.84
C GLN A 516 -1.37 1.22 -32.22
N GLY A 517 -0.90 2.17 -33.04
CA GLY A 517 -1.47 2.45 -34.36
C GLY A 517 -2.73 3.34 -34.34
N GLN A 518 -3.20 3.73 -33.16
CA GLN A 518 -4.30 4.68 -32.99
C GLN A 518 -3.79 6.09 -32.74
N ARG A 519 -4.36 7.05 -33.47
CA ARG A 519 -4.11 8.48 -33.27
C ARG A 519 -4.91 8.98 -32.06
N VAL A 520 -4.22 9.46 -31.03
CA VAL A 520 -4.80 9.99 -29.79
C VAL A 520 -4.46 11.47 -29.67
N MET A 521 -5.42 12.32 -29.32
CA MET A 521 -5.17 13.74 -29.05
C MET A 521 -4.66 13.91 -27.62
N ILE A 522 -3.57 14.66 -27.46
CA ILE A 522 -2.95 14.97 -26.18
C ILE A 522 -2.63 16.47 -26.13
N PRO A 523 -2.46 17.09 -24.95
CA PRO A 523 -2.03 18.49 -24.88
C PRO A 523 -0.66 18.70 -25.57
N SER A 524 -0.40 19.94 -26.02
CA SER A 524 0.91 20.31 -26.56
C SER A 524 2.03 20.13 -25.52
N PRO A 525 3.30 19.98 -25.92
CA PRO A 525 4.41 19.87 -24.98
C PRO A 525 4.53 21.08 -24.03
N GLU A 526 4.30 22.29 -24.55
CA GLU A 526 4.27 23.54 -23.78
C GLU A 526 3.18 23.48 -22.70
N THR A 527 2.00 23.03 -23.09
CA THR A 527 0.85 22.90 -22.21
C THR A 527 1.07 21.82 -21.15
N MET A 528 1.67 20.69 -21.54
CA MET A 528 2.04 19.63 -20.60
C MET A 528 3.01 20.16 -19.52
N LEU A 529 4.00 20.98 -19.87
CA LEU A 529 4.90 21.62 -18.87
C LEU A 529 4.13 22.50 -17.88
N LEU A 530 3.15 23.28 -18.35
CA LEU A 530 2.31 24.12 -17.49
C LEU A 530 1.45 23.25 -16.55
N MET A 531 0.82 22.21 -17.08
CA MET A 531 -0.01 21.27 -16.29
C MET A 531 0.81 20.50 -15.26
N LEU A 532 2.01 20.03 -15.62
CA LEU A 532 2.95 19.37 -14.71
C LEU A 532 3.43 20.31 -13.61
N SER A 533 3.67 21.59 -13.94
CA SER A 533 4.02 22.60 -12.94
C SER A 533 2.89 22.81 -11.94
N ILE A 534 1.65 22.87 -12.40
CA ILE A 534 0.49 22.97 -11.50
C ILE A 534 0.37 21.73 -10.60
N HIS A 535 0.56 20.53 -11.16
CA HIS A 535 0.56 19.30 -10.36
C HIS A 535 1.66 19.34 -9.29
N GLY A 536 2.87 19.75 -9.66
CA GLY A 536 3.98 19.95 -8.73
C GLY A 536 3.69 20.97 -7.64
N LEU A 537 2.95 22.06 -7.93
CA LEU A 537 2.46 23.00 -6.91
C LEU A 537 1.50 22.33 -5.92
N LYS A 538 0.48 21.63 -6.42
CA LYS A 538 -0.54 20.96 -5.61
C LYS A 538 0.10 19.98 -4.64
N ASP A 539 1.08 19.24 -5.13
CA ASP A 539 1.71 18.15 -4.40
C ASP A 539 3.15 18.50 -3.94
N ARG A 540 3.53 19.78 -3.88
CA ARG A 540 4.82 20.24 -3.33
C ARG A 540 6.06 19.49 -3.86
N TRP A 541 6.03 19.06 -5.11
CA TRP A 541 7.14 18.36 -5.78
C TRP A 541 7.70 17.17 -4.98
N TRP A 542 6.88 16.42 -4.23
CA TRP A 542 7.38 15.39 -3.30
C TRP A 542 7.92 14.10 -3.96
N ARG A 543 7.81 13.96 -5.30
CA ARG A 543 8.33 12.80 -6.04
C ARG A 543 9.41 13.17 -7.06
N LEU A 544 10.48 12.37 -7.11
CA LEU A 544 11.55 12.47 -8.12
C LEU A 544 11.02 12.32 -9.55
N ILE A 545 10.05 11.43 -9.78
CA ILE A 545 9.49 11.22 -11.13
C ILE A 545 8.86 12.49 -11.70
N TRP A 546 8.30 13.38 -10.86
CA TRP A 546 7.71 14.64 -11.34
C TRP A 546 8.73 15.66 -11.78
N LEU A 547 9.90 15.69 -11.13
CA LEU A 547 11.03 16.50 -11.59
C LEU A 547 11.61 15.93 -12.89
N ARG A 548 11.66 14.59 -12.99
CA ARG A 548 12.12 13.90 -14.19
C ARG A 548 11.17 14.14 -15.38
N ASP A 549 9.86 14.16 -15.16
CA ASP A 549 8.86 14.45 -16.19
C ASP A 549 9.11 15.81 -16.89
N LEU A 550 9.46 16.87 -16.12
CA LEU A 550 9.81 18.18 -16.69
C LEU A 550 11.03 18.10 -17.60
N ALA A 551 12.07 17.39 -17.14
CA ALA A 551 13.32 17.25 -17.88
C ALA A 551 13.09 16.47 -19.19
N GLU A 552 12.29 15.41 -19.14
CA GLU A 552 12.01 14.58 -20.30
C GLU A 552 11.17 15.29 -21.36
N ILE A 553 10.19 16.12 -20.96
CA ILE A 553 9.45 16.92 -21.94
C ILE A 553 10.37 17.90 -22.68
N VAL A 554 11.26 18.60 -21.96
CA VAL A 554 12.23 19.51 -22.58
C VAL A 554 13.20 18.74 -23.49
N ARG A 555 13.68 17.58 -23.04
CA ARG A 555 14.61 16.74 -23.83
C ARG A 555 13.97 16.21 -25.10
N ALA A 556 12.71 15.79 -25.03
CA ALA A 556 11.96 15.26 -26.17
C ALA A 556 11.54 16.35 -27.17
N ASN A 557 11.51 17.62 -26.75
CA ASN A 557 11.02 18.75 -27.54
C ASN A 557 12.02 19.92 -27.46
N PRO A 558 13.11 19.93 -28.26
CA PRO A 558 14.11 20.99 -28.22
C PRO A 558 13.57 22.35 -28.71
N ASP A 559 12.52 22.34 -29.53
CA ASP A 559 11.95 23.53 -30.18
C ASP A 559 10.72 24.10 -29.43
N LEU A 560 10.63 23.89 -28.11
CA LEU A 560 9.55 24.43 -27.28
C LEU A 560 9.41 25.95 -27.41
N ASP A 561 8.18 26.44 -27.57
CA ASP A 561 7.88 27.86 -27.53
C ASP A 561 7.92 28.39 -26.08
N TRP A 562 9.11 28.79 -25.65
CA TRP A 562 9.32 29.34 -24.31
C TRP A 562 8.61 30.67 -24.11
N ASP A 563 8.42 31.51 -25.13
CA ASP A 563 7.71 32.78 -24.99
C ASP A 563 6.24 32.53 -24.65
N TYR A 564 5.62 31.55 -25.33
CA TYR A 564 4.28 31.08 -24.99
C TYR A 564 4.20 30.50 -23.58
N ILE A 565 5.12 29.61 -23.21
CA ILE A 565 5.15 28.98 -21.87
C ILE A 565 5.23 30.05 -20.78
N LEU A 566 6.18 30.98 -20.89
CA LEU A 566 6.43 31.99 -19.84
C LEU A 566 5.27 32.98 -19.76
N THR A 567 4.75 33.44 -20.90
CA THR A 567 3.59 34.35 -20.95
C THR A 567 2.36 33.70 -20.34
N THR A 568 2.11 32.43 -20.66
CA THR A 568 0.96 31.69 -20.14
C THR A 568 1.13 31.38 -18.66
N ALA A 569 2.33 30.97 -18.23
CA ALA A 569 2.62 30.74 -16.83
C ALA A 569 2.40 31.99 -15.97
N GLN A 570 2.75 33.18 -16.47
CA GLN A 570 2.49 34.46 -15.80
C GLN A 570 0.99 34.79 -15.73
N LYS A 571 0.25 34.61 -16.83
CA LYS A 571 -1.22 34.81 -16.86
C LYS A 571 -1.92 33.88 -15.87
N LEU A 572 -1.46 32.64 -15.77
CA LEU A 572 -1.97 31.65 -14.83
C LEU A 572 -1.45 31.87 -13.38
N GLY A 573 -0.45 32.72 -13.16
CA GLY A 573 0.14 32.93 -11.83
C GLY A 573 0.96 31.74 -11.30
N ILE A 574 1.50 30.92 -12.21
CA ILE A 574 2.28 29.71 -11.90
C ILE A 574 3.73 29.78 -12.38
N TYR A 575 4.15 30.90 -12.96
CA TYR A 575 5.52 31.16 -13.39
C TYR A 575 6.56 30.85 -12.30
N ARG A 576 6.35 31.28 -11.05
CA ARG A 576 7.25 30.96 -9.93
C ARG A 576 7.30 29.47 -9.64
N THR A 577 6.20 28.76 -9.83
CA THR A 577 6.13 27.30 -9.64
C THR A 577 6.90 26.58 -10.73
N LEU A 578 6.74 27.00 -11.99
CA LEU A 578 7.50 26.50 -13.14
C LEU A 578 9.01 26.66 -12.86
N CYS A 579 9.43 27.87 -12.47
CA CYS A 579 10.82 28.15 -12.11
C CYS A 579 11.32 27.28 -10.93
N LEU A 580 10.49 27.07 -9.91
CA LEU A 580 10.84 26.20 -8.78
C LEU A 580 11.04 24.74 -9.22
N GLY A 581 10.17 24.22 -10.07
CA GLY A 581 10.27 22.87 -10.62
C GLY A 581 11.60 22.66 -11.36
N PHE A 582 11.97 23.60 -12.24
CA PHE A 582 13.27 23.55 -12.92
C PHE A 582 14.46 23.78 -11.99
N LYS A 583 14.36 24.64 -10.97
CA LYS A 583 15.41 24.79 -9.94
C LYS A 583 15.63 23.49 -9.18
N LEU A 584 14.56 22.78 -8.81
CA LEU A 584 14.64 21.48 -8.14
C LEU A 584 15.22 20.41 -9.08
N ALA A 585 14.75 20.34 -10.33
CA ALA A 585 15.28 19.41 -11.33
C ALA A 585 16.77 19.65 -11.60
N HIS A 586 17.21 20.91 -11.69
CA HIS A 586 18.62 21.25 -11.82
C HIS A 586 19.44 20.83 -10.59
N ARG A 587 18.98 21.21 -9.39
CA ARG A 587 19.70 20.96 -8.14
C ARG A 587 19.79 19.47 -7.79
N ILE A 588 18.73 18.71 -8.04
CA ILE A 588 18.60 17.32 -7.60
C ILE A 588 19.01 16.37 -8.72
N LEU A 589 18.49 16.56 -9.93
CA LEU A 589 18.71 15.64 -11.05
C LEU A 589 19.84 16.09 -11.98
N GLY A 590 20.50 17.22 -11.73
CA GLY A 590 21.56 17.74 -12.59
C GLY A 590 21.08 18.17 -13.98
N VAL A 591 19.77 18.40 -14.14
CA VAL A 591 19.16 18.77 -15.44
C VAL A 591 19.66 20.15 -15.86
N GLU A 592 20.00 20.33 -17.14
CA GLU A 592 20.36 21.64 -17.63
C GLU A 592 19.15 22.58 -17.56
N MET A 593 19.31 23.70 -16.87
CA MET A 593 18.25 24.69 -16.75
C MET A 593 18.14 25.51 -18.04
N PRO A 594 16.93 25.66 -18.63
CA PRO A 594 16.71 26.48 -19.81
C PRO A 594 17.24 27.91 -19.61
N GLN A 595 17.97 28.43 -20.60
CA GLN A 595 18.65 29.73 -20.48
C GLN A 595 17.67 30.88 -20.17
N VAL A 596 16.51 30.87 -20.82
CA VAL A 596 15.41 31.83 -20.58
C VAL A 596 14.93 31.86 -19.13
N LEU A 597 15.02 30.72 -18.42
CA LEU A 597 14.69 30.65 -17.00
C LEU A 597 15.87 31.11 -16.13
N LYS A 598 17.12 30.78 -16.50
CA LYS A 598 18.33 31.09 -15.69
C LYS A 598 18.42 32.59 -15.40
N GLU A 599 18.24 33.41 -16.43
CA GLU A 599 18.32 34.87 -16.34
C GLU A 599 17.21 35.45 -15.44
N SER A 600 16.02 34.87 -15.52
CA SER A 600 14.84 35.39 -14.84
C SER A 600 14.80 35.18 -13.32
N ILE A 601 15.59 34.25 -12.77
CA ILE A 601 15.53 33.87 -11.35
C ILE A 601 16.88 33.88 -10.63
N ALA A 602 17.90 34.48 -11.25
CA ALA A 602 19.26 34.55 -10.71
C ALA A 602 19.32 35.20 -9.31
N ASP A 603 18.44 36.16 -9.03
CA ASP A 603 18.44 36.94 -7.77
C ASP A 603 17.22 36.66 -6.85
N ASP A 604 16.43 35.61 -7.11
CA ASP A 604 15.25 35.29 -6.29
C ASP A 604 15.60 34.44 -5.06
N SER A 605 16.11 35.10 -4.03
CA SER A 605 16.49 34.49 -2.75
C SER A 605 15.36 33.72 -2.06
N ASN A 606 14.10 34.07 -2.30
CA ASN A 606 12.96 33.38 -1.68
C ASN A 606 12.66 32.08 -2.41
N LEU A 607 12.80 32.05 -3.74
CA LEU A 607 12.71 30.85 -4.54
C LEU A 607 13.88 29.90 -4.25
N ASP A 608 15.08 30.44 -4.03
CA ASP A 608 16.25 29.65 -3.59
C ASP A 608 16.01 28.97 -2.25
N TRP A 609 15.43 29.71 -1.29
CA TRP A 609 15.03 29.14 -0.01
C TRP A 609 13.97 28.05 -0.20
N CYS A 610 12.96 28.25 -1.05
CA CYS A 610 11.94 27.23 -1.33
C CYS A 610 12.56 25.96 -1.94
N CYS A 611 13.47 26.13 -2.90
CA CYS A 611 14.20 25.03 -3.54
C CYS A 611 15.03 24.24 -2.51
N HIS A 612 15.78 24.93 -1.66
CA HIS A 612 16.57 24.31 -0.60
C HIS A 612 15.68 23.57 0.41
N TYR A 613 14.59 24.20 0.84
CA TYR A 613 13.64 23.63 1.80
C TYR A 613 13.00 22.33 1.28
N LEU A 614 12.53 22.32 0.02
CA LEU A 614 11.92 21.12 -0.58
C LEU A 614 12.95 20.03 -0.89
N SER A 615 14.15 20.41 -1.35
CA SER A 615 15.23 19.45 -1.63
C SER A 615 15.60 18.63 -0.38
N ASN A 616 15.65 19.28 0.78
CA ASN A 616 15.97 18.61 2.05
C ASN A 616 14.84 17.68 2.56
N GLN A 617 13.65 17.72 1.95
CA GLN A 617 12.52 16.88 2.35
C GLN A 617 12.21 15.75 1.36
N LEU A 618 12.72 15.83 0.12
CA LEU A 618 12.26 15.00 -0.98
C LEU A 618 12.37 13.49 -0.72
N LEU A 619 13.45 13.06 -0.07
CA LEU A 619 13.71 11.66 0.29
C LEU A 619 13.49 11.36 1.77
N VAL A 620 12.99 12.33 2.53
CA VAL A 620 12.70 12.16 3.96
C VAL A 620 11.29 11.62 4.12
N PRO A 621 11.08 10.51 4.86
CA PRO A 621 9.74 10.01 5.15
C PRO A 621 8.86 11.05 5.84
N ILE A 622 7.62 11.19 5.36
CA ILE A 622 6.65 12.22 5.82
C ILE A 622 6.42 12.15 7.34
N ASP A 623 6.45 10.95 7.92
CA ASP A 623 6.27 10.73 9.36
C ASP A 623 7.41 11.30 10.21
N LYS A 624 8.58 11.56 9.61
CA LYS A 624 9.75 12.15 10.26
C LYS A 624 9.92 13.64 10.02
N LEU A 625 9.12 14.23 9.13
CA LEU A 625 9.10 15.67 8.97
C LEU A 625 8.67 16.32 10.30
N SER A 626 9.44 17.33 10.72
CA SER A 626 9.13 18.06 11.95
C SER A 626 7.72 18.64 11.90
N LYS A 627 6.99 18.49 13.00
CA LYS A 627 5.65 19.06 13.20
C LYS A 627 5.66 20.24 14.18
N ASN A 628 6.84 20.75 14.51
CA ASN A 628 6.99 21.89 15.41
C ASN A 628 6.51 23.20 14.75
N LEU A 629 6.38 24.25 15.56
CA LEU A 629 5.92 25.56 15.09
C LEU A 629 6.80 26.11 13.95
N THR A 630 8.11 25.92 14.02
CA THR A 630 9.05 26.31 12.97
C THR A 630 8.72 25.66 11.63
N ALA A 631 8.46 24.35 11.60
CA ALA A 631 8.07 23.65 10.38
C ALA A 631 6.72 24.13 9.82
N VAL A 632 5.77 24.52 10.68
CA VAL A 632 4.51 25.15 10.25
C VAL A 632 4.77 26.51 9.62
N LEU A 633 5.64 27.33 10.21
CA LEU A 633 6.05 28.63 9.68
C LEU A 633 6.80 28.51 8.36
N ASP A 634 7.72 27.56 8.25
CA ASP A 634 8.43 27.27 7.01
C ASP A 634 7.48 26.78 5.93
N SER A 635 6.50 25.92 6.27
CA SER A 635 5.46 25.54 5.33
C SER A 635 4.59 26.73 4.90
N CYS A 636 4.31 27.71 5.77
CA CYS A 636 3.68 28.96 5.36
C CYS A 636 4.58 29.78 4.42
N ARG A 637 5.87 29.90 4.74
CA ARG A 637 6.85 30.64 3.93
C ARG A 637 6.97 30.05 2.53
N LEU A 638 7.00 28.72 2.41
CA LEU A 638 6.99 28.00 1.13
C LEU A 638 5.75 28.39 0.31
N GLU A 639 4.56 28.26 0.90
CA GLU A 639 3.29 28.51 0.21
C GLU A 639 3.10 29.98 -0.21
N LEU A 640 3.69 30.91 0.53
CA LEU A 640 3.73 32.33 0.14
C LEU A 640 4.81 32.61 -0.91
N GLY A 641 5.96 31.93 -0.79
CA GLY A 641 7.12 32.08 -1.67
C GLY A 641 6.90 31.57 -3.08
N ILE A 642 6.04 30.56 -3.27
CA ILE A 642 5.68 30.02 -4.59
C ILE A 642 4.55 30.79 -5.28
N ARG A 643 3.85 31.69 -4.58
CA ARG A 643 2.72 32.46 -5.12
C ARG A 643 3.13 33.82 -5.68
N GLU A 644 2.45 34.20 -6.76
CA GLU A 644 2.68 35.44 -7.50
C GLU A 644 1.81 36.59 -7.01
N GLY A 645 2.43 37.76 -6.89
CA GLY A 645 1.76 38.99 -6.50
C GLY A 645 1.24 38.97 -5.06
N TRP A 646 0.79 40.14 -4.62
CA TRP A 646 0.23 40.31 -3.28
C TRP A 646 -1.14 39.61 -3.16
N GLN A 647 -1.96 39.68 -4.22
CA GLN A 647 -3.37 39.24 -4.17
C GLN A 647 -3.49 37.73 -3.94
N ALA A 648 -2.69 36.91 -4.61
CA ALA A 648 -2.68 35.46 -4.39
C ALA A 648 -2.17 35.11 -2.98
N ARG A 649 -1.17 35.84 -2.47
CA ARG A 649 -0.64 35.66 -1.10
C ARG A 649 -1.68 35.98 -0.03
N ARG A 650 -2.44 37.07 -0.17
CA ARG A 650 -3.54 37.38 0.77
C ARG A 650 -4.68 36.39 0.68
N SER A 651 -5.07 36.01 -0.54
CA SER A 651 -6.14 35.03 -0.74
C SER A 651 -5.79 33.70 -0.06
N TYR A 652 -4.53 33.26 -0.20
CA TYR A 652 -4.03 32.09 0.51
C TYR A 652 -4.09 32.24 2.03
N ILE A 653 -3.63 33.37 2.60
CA ILE A 653 -3.69 33.62 4.04
C ILE A 653 -5.13 33.59 4.55
N LEU A 654 -6.04 34.27 3.85
CA LEU A 654 -7.46 34.30 4.20
C LEU A 654 -8.08 32.91 4.14
N LEU A 655 -7.84 32.14 3.08
CA LEU A 655 -8.33 30.76 2.97
C LEU A 655 -7.71 29.86 4.04
N ARG A 656 -6.42 30.00 4.35
CA ARG A 656 -5.78 29.19 5.39
C ARG A 656 -6.39 29.44 6.78
N ILE A 657 -6.75 30.68 7.08
CA ILE A 657 -7.36 31.09 8.36
C ILE A 657 -8.86 30.75 8.40
N LEU A 658 -9.59 30.96 7.29
CA LEU A 658 -11.05 30.98 7.28
C LEU A 658 -11.68 29.75 6.63
N ALA A 659 -11.03 29.07 5.68
CA ALA A 659 -11.64 27.97 4.93
C ALA A 659 -11.80 26.69 5.78
N PRO A 660 -13.03 26.18 5.98
CA PRO A 660 -13.28 24.99 6.78
C PRO A 660 -12.51 23.76 6.32
N THR A 661 -11.91 23.01 7.25
CA THR A 661 -11.30 21.70 7.02
C THR A 661 -12.13 20.57 7.63
N ARG A 662 -11.76 19.33 7.29
CA ARG A 662 -12.36 18.12 7.89
C ARG A 662 -12.22 18.08 9.41
N LEU A 663 -11.15 18.67 9.96
CA LEU A 663 -10.96 18.80 11.42
C LEU A 663 -11.96 19.77 12.06
N ASP A 664 -12.40 20.81 11.34
CA ASP A 664 -13.44 21.73 11.83
C ASP A 664 -14.79 21.00 11.93
N ARG A 665 -15.12 20.17 10.92
CA ARG A 665 -16.32 19.31 10.91
C ARG A 665 -16.31 18.25 12.01
N ASN A 666 -15.14 17.70 12.32
CA ASN A 666 -14.98 16.75 13.42
C ASN A 666 -15.00 17.42 14.79
N PHE A 667 -14.66 18.72 14.88
CA PHE A 667 -14.67 19.48 16.12
C PHE A 667 -16.10 19.84 16.56
N LEU A 668 -16.97 20.18 15.60
CA LEU A 668 -18.39 20.42 15.85
C LEU A 668 -19.22 20.03 14.62
N ALA A 669 -20.03 18.99 14.72
CA ALA A 669 -20.89 18.56 13.61
C ALA A 669 -22.12 19.49 13.49
N LEU A 670 -22.16 20.28 12.41
CA LEU A 670 -23.29 21.14 12.06
C LEU A 670 -24.06 20.60 10.83
N PRO A 671 -25.40 20.77 10.79
CA PRO A 671 -26.20 20.53 9.59
C PRO A 671 -25.73 21.39 8.40
N ASN A 672 -25.95 20.92 7.17
CA ASN A 672 -25.51 21.62 5.94
C ASN A 672 -26.03 23.07 5.83
N ALA A 673 -27.25 23.35 6.33
CA ALA A 673 -27.80 24.71 6.36
C ALA A 673 -26.97 25.71 7.18
N LEU A 674 -26.17 25.21 8.14
CA LEU A 674 -25.31 26.00 9.01
C LEU A 674 -23.83 25.94 8.59
N PHE A 675 -23.53 25.48 7.38
CA PHE A 675 -22.15 25.33 6.90
C PHE A 675 -21.34 26.63 6.97
N PHE A 676 -21.98 27.78 6.77
CA PHE A 676 -21.34 29.09 6.85
C PHE A 676 -20.72 29.37 8.24
N LEU A 677 -21.24 28.75 9.31
CA LEU A 677 -20.67 28.91 10.65
C LEU A 677 -19.27 28.28 10.78
N TYR A 678 -18.90 27.33 9.93
CA TYR A 678 -17.54 26.76 9.98
C TYR A 678 -16.45 27.79 9.65
N PHE A 679 -16.76 28.82 8.86
CA PHE A 679 -15.83 29.92 8.60
C PHE A 679 -15.55 30.76 9.84
N LEU A 680 -16.49 30.80 10.80
CA LEU A 680 -16.33 31.43 12.10
C LEU A 680 -15.68 30.49 13.11
N ILE A 681 -16.08 29.21 13.14
CA ILE A 681 -15.58 28.19 14.08
C ILE A 681 -14.09 27.93 13.90
N ARG A 682 -13.59 27.95 12.66
CA ARG A 682 -12.21 27.60 12.36
C ARG A 682 -11.18 28.51 13.07
N PRO A 683 -11.24 29.85 13.00
CA PRO A 683 -10.38 30.72 13.79
C PRO A 683 -10.38 30.37 15.29
N PHE A 684 -11.55 30.10 15.88
CA PHE A 684 -11.65 29.69 17.29
C PHE A 684 -10.98 28.33 17.56
N ARG A 685 -11.15 27.33 16.68
CA ARG A 685 -10.48 26.03 16.82
C ARG A 685 -8.96 26.16 16.71
N LEU A 686 -8.46 26.97 15.77
CA LEU A 686 -7.03 27.21 15.61
C LEU A 686 -6.43 27.88 16.87
N LEU A 687 -7.13 28.88 17.44
CA LEU A 687 -6.76 29.50 18.72
C LEU A 687 -6.81 28.50 19.88
N TYR A 688 -7.86 27.69 19.97
CA TYR A 688 -8.02 26.64 20.98
C TYR A 688 -6.86 25.63 20.93
N GLN A 689 -6.41 25.24 19.72
CA GLN A 689 -5.27 24.35 19.56
C GLN A 689 -3.94 24.98 19.96
N LEU A 690 -3.74 26.28 19.71
CA LEU A 690 -2.51 26.99 20.09
C LEU A 690 -2.40 27.16 21.62
N VAL A 691 -3.53 27.37 22.31
CA VAL A 691 -3.55 27.61 23.77
C VAL A 691 -3.41 26.32 24.60
N LEU A 692 -3.98 25.19 24.15
CA LEU A 692 -4.00 23.94 24.93
C LEU A 692 -2.92 22.91 24.56
N LYS A 693 -2.25 23.05 23.40
CA LYS A 693 -1.11 22.19 23.00
C LYS A 693 0.25 22.88 23.13
N GLY A 694 0.29 24.08 23.72
CA GLY A 694 1.51 24.84 24.00
C GLY A 694 2.13 24.56 25.37
N GLN A 695 1.70 23.50 26.08
CA GLN A 695 2.34 22.97 27.29
C GLN A 695 3.05 21.65 27.00
#